data_AF-A0A445CNG5-F1
#
_entry.id   AF-A0A445CNG5-F1
#
_cell.length_a   1.000
_cell.length_b   1.000
_cell.length_c   1.000
_cell.angle_alpha   90.00
_cell.angle_beta   90.00
_cell.angle_gamma   90.00
#
_symmetry.space_group_name_H-M   'P 1'
#
loop_
_entity.id
_entity.type
_entity.pdbx_description
1 polymer ?
#
loop_
_entity_poly.entity_id
_entity_poly.type
_entity_poly.pdbx_seq_one_letter_code
_entity_poly.pdbx_strand_id
1 'polypeptide(L)'
;MSESLLCLLTEDLLVRVLHHLHSDADRKSWRLVCKHLNRVESITRTTIRILRIEFLLALLHKFRNIQELDLSLCPRIDDGAVKVMQSQGSPGWTRGLKRLVLSRATGLGHSGLEQLVRACPLLEAVDVSHCWGFGDREAAAISCGTRLREVNMDKCLGVTDIGLARIAVGCSRLERLSLKWCFEISDLGVDLLCKKCFYLKVLDVSYLKSWSSILATPESVEVTSESLRSIASLLYLEVLVMVGCSLVDDVGLRYLENGCPLLKTIDVSRCNCISSSGLISLVSGHVDLVQIGAGYCLSELSGPLVHCLKNLEQLSAIRIDGVRVSDFFLQTIGKNCKFIVELGLSKCIGVTNMGILHLVSGCGSLKILDLTCCRSITDAAISTIADSCPDLVCLRLESCDMVTENCIYHLGSSCLLLEELDLTDCSGINDIALKYLSGCSELVRLKLGLCTNISDIGLSQIAYNCRKMAELDLYRCVYIGDDGLAALASGCKKLMKLNVSYCNRITDKGMEYLSHLGELSELEMRGLSNVTSIGIKAVALSCKRLADLDLKHCEKIDDSGFWALAFYSQNLRQINLSNCNVSDVVLCLMMGNLKRLQDAKLVHLFKVTVKGMELALRACCGRIKKVKLHSSLRFLISSEILDTFQAQGCKVRWD
;
A
#
# COMPACT_ATOMS: atom_id res chain seq x y z
N MET A 1 -12.14 -35.92 -35.87
CA MET A 1 -11.66 -34.97 -34.85
C MET A 1 -11.86 -35.66 -33.51
N SER A 2 -10.79 -35.94 -32.78
CA SER A 2 -10.90 -36.54 -31.44
C SER A 2 -11.64 -35.56 -30.52
N GLU A 3 -12.73 -36.00 -29.89
CA GLU A 3 -13.38 -35.21 -28.85
C GLU A 3 -12.36 -34.92 -27.74
N SER A 4 -12.20 -33.65 -27.40
CA SER A 4 -11.34 -33.24 -26.30
C SER A 4 -11.88 -33.87 -25.01
N LEU A 5 -11.01 -34.47 -24.21
CA LEU A 5 -11.35 -35.05 -22.91
C LEU A 5 -12.02 -34.02 -21.98
N LEU A 6 -11.77 -32.72 -22.19
CA LEU A 6 -12.41 -31.62 -21.47
C LEU A 6 -13.91 -31.48 -21.77
N CYS A 7 -14.38 -31.99 -22.92
CA CYS A 7 -15.82 -32.02 -23.26
C CYS A 7 -16.57 -33.14 -22.53
N LEU A 8 -15.86 -34.10 -21.94
CA LEU A 8 -16.43 -35.20 -21.16
C LEU A 8 -16.57 -34.85 -19.66
N LEU A 9 -15.93 -33.77 -19.21
CA LEU A 9 -16.01 -33.33 -17.82
C LEU A 9 -17.32 -32.56 -17.58
N THR A 10 -18.01 -32.88 -16.49
CA THR A 10 -19.20 -32.13 -16.05
C THR A 10 -18.83 -30.72 -15.56
N GLU A 11 -19.79 -29.79 -15.57
CA GLU A 11 -19.58 -28.43 -15.05
C GLU A 11 -19.04 -28.47 -13.60
N ASP A 12 -19.56 -29.35 -12.73
CA ASP A 12 -19.09 -29.50 -11.34
C ASP A 12 -17.61 -29.88 -11.22
N LEU A 13 -17.12 -30.77 -12.07
CA LEU A 13 -15.71 -31.15 -12.09
C LEU A 13 -14.84 -29.99 -12.56
N LEU A 14 -15.28 -29.26 -13.57
CA LEU A 14 -14.57 -28.09 -14.09
C LEU A 14 -14.54 -26.94 -13.08
N VAL A 15 -15.59 -26.76 -12.27
CA VAL A 15 -15.61 -25.83 -11.13
C VAL A 15 -14.52 -26.19 -10.13
N ARG A 16 -14.39 -27.48 -9.77
CA ARG A 16 -13.33 -27.95 -8.85
C ARG A 16 -11.94 -27.67 -9.42
N VAL A 17 -11.72 -27.94 -10.70
CA VAL A 17 -10.43 -27.63 -11.36
C VAL A 17 -10.15 -26.12 -11.32
N LEU A 18 -11.15 -25.28 -11.66
CA LEU A 18 -10.99 -23.83 -11.62
C LEU A 18 -10.70 -23.30 -10.21
N HIS A 19 -11.21 -23.92 -9.15
CA HIS A 19 -10.91 -23.56 -7.76
C HIS A 19 -9.45 -23.80 -7.37
N HIS A 20 -8.76 -24.72 -8.04
CA HIS A 20 -7.31 -24.93 -7.86
C HIS A 20 -6.45 -23.97 -8.70
N LEU A 21 -7.06 -23.15 -9.57
CA LEU A 21 -6.34 -22.08 -10.28
C LEU A 21 -6.32 -20.81 -9.41
N HIS A 22 -5.17 -20.57 -8.77
CA HIS A 22 -4.97 -19.43 -7.88
C HIS A 22 -4.43 -18.18 -8.60
N SER A 23 -3.76 -18.34 -9.74
CA SER A 23 -3.23 -17.23 -10.54
C SER A 23 -4.28 -16.61 -11.46
N ASP A 24 -4.35 -15.28 -11.50
CA ASP A 24 -5.16 -14.54 -12.46
C ASP A 24 -4.76 -14.82 -13.91
N ALA A 25 -3.47 -15.11 -14.16
CA ALA A 25 -2.98 -15.49 -15.48
C ALA A 25 -3.55 -16.85 -15.90
N ASP A 26 -3.54 -17.82 -15.00
CA ASP A 26 -4.07 -19.17 -15.26
C ASP A 26 -5.58 -19.15 -15.48
N ARG A 27 -6.31 -18.37 -14.67
CA ARG A 27 -7.75 -18.13 -14.85
C ARG A 27 -8.05 -17.44 -16.18
N LYS A 28 -7.17 -16.53 -16.63
CA LYS A 28 -7.29 -15.90 -17.95
C LYS A 28 -7.03 -16.91 -19.06
N SER A 29 -6.02 -17.77 -18.94
CA SER A 29 -5.75 -18.84 -19.89
C SER A 29 -6.92 -19.81 -19.97
N TRP A 30 -7.45 -20.24 -18.82
CA TRP A 30 -8.62 -21.12 -18.69
C TRP A 30 -9.81 -20.68 -19.53
N ARG A 31 -10.26 -19.42 -19.36
CA ARG A 31 -11.41 -18.89 -20.11
C ARG A 31 -11.14 -18.68 -21.60
N LEU A 32 -9.89 -18.70 -22.05
CA LEU A 32 -9.52 -18.57 -23.45
C LEU A 32 -9.48 -19.92 -24.18
N VAL A 33 -9.45 -21.05 -23.47
CA VAL A 33 -9.34 -22.39 -24.07
C VAL A 33 -10.58 -22.74 -24.89
N CYS A 34 -11.79 -22.64 -24.31
CA CYS A 34 -13.03 -22.93 -25.02
C CYS A 34 -14.25 -22.26 -24.38
N LYS A 35 -15.39 -22.29 -25.10
CA LYS A 35 -16.66 -21.70 -24.63
C LYS A 35 -17.17 -22.32 -23.32
N HIS A 36 -16.94 -23.62 -23.12
CA HIS A 36 -17.39 -24.32 -21.92
C HIS A 36 -16.62 -23.86 -20.67
N LEU A 37 -15.28 -23.76 -20.73
CA LEU A 37 -14.47 -23.24 -19.63
C LEU A 37 -14.75 -21.75 -19.33
N ASN A 38 -14.98 -20.94 -20.37
CA ASN A 38 -15.41 -19.55 -20.22
C ASN A 38 -16.79 -19.45 -19.54
N ARG A 39 -17.72 -20.36 -19.83
CA ARG A 39 -19.02 -20.43 -19.15
C ARG A 39 -18.86 -20.79 -17.68
N VAL A 40 -18.05 -21.80 -17.36
CA VAL A 40 -17.75 -22.20 -15.98
C VAL A 40 -17.14 -21.03 -15.19
N GLU A 41 -16.15 -20.33 -15.75
CA GLU A 41 -15.61 -19.12 -15.11
C GLU A 41 -16.66 -18.02 -14.92
N SER A 42 -17.56 -17.85 -15.89
CA SER A 42 -18.62 -16.85 -15.83
C SER A 42 -19.61 -17.09 -14.68
N ILE A 43 -19.90 -18.34 -14.34
CA ILE A 43 -20.87 -18.70 -13.29
C ILE A 43 -20.22 -18.81 -11.90
N THR A 44 -18.93 -19.10 -11.80
CA THR A 44 -18.22 -19.22 -10.51
C THR A 44 -17.61 -17.91 -10.04
N ARG A 45 -17.40 -16.94 -10.92
CA ARG A 45 -16.72 -15.70 -10.57
C ARG A 45 -17.53 -14.88 -9.57
N THR A 46 -16.95 -14.68 -8.38
CA THR A 46 -17.54 -13.91 -7.28
C THR A 46 -16.97 -12.50 -7.16
N THR A 47 -15.78 -12.24 -7.69
CA THR A 47 -15.12 -10.93 -7.60
C THR A 47 -14.81 -10.37 -8.98
N ILE A 48 -15.08 -9.08 -9.18
CA ILE A 48 -14.72 -8.40 -10.42
C ILE A 48 -14.19 -7.00 -10.15
N ARG A 49 -13.02 -6.73 -10.73
CA ARG A 49 -12.43 -5.39 -10.79
C ARG A 49 -12.58 -4.82 -12.19
N ILE A 50 -13.31 -3.71 -12.29
CA ILE A 50 -13.60 -3.07 -13.57
C ILE A 50 -12.49 -2.06 -13.86
N LEU A 51 -11.77 -2.30 -14.96
CA LEU A 51 -10.65 -1.46 -15.37
C LEU A 51 -11.08 -0.25 -16.21
N ARG A 52 -12.21 -0.37 -16.91
CA ARG A 52 -12.80 0.67 -17.77
C ARG A 52 -14.31 0.61 -17.68
N ILE A 53 -14.94 1.76 -17.46
CA ILE A 53 -16.37 1.88 -17.18
C ILE A 53 -17.27 1.41 -18.33
N GLU A 54 -16.81 1.57 -19.59
CA GLU A 54 -17.54 1.15 -20.79
C GLU A 54 -17.89 -0.35 -20.83
N PHE A 55 -17.11 -1.19 -20.16
CA PHE A 55 -17.36 -2.63 -20.09
C PHE A 55 -18.23 -3.03 -18.90
N LEU A 56 -18.58 -2.09 -18.01
CA LEU A 56 -19.27 -2.38 -16.75
C LEU A 56 -20.55 -3.18 -16.99
N LEU A 57 -21.46 -2.68 -17.84
CA LEU A 57 -22.74 -3.33 -18.12
C LEU A 57 -22.56 -4.72 -18.72
N ALA A 58 -21.71 -4.85 -19.75
CA ALA A 58 -21.46 -6.13 -20.41
C ALA A 58 -20.89 -7.17 -19.44
N LEU A 59 -20.00 -6.76 -18.54
CA LEU A 59 -19.41 -7.64 -17.54
C LEU A 59 -20.42 -8.02 -16.45
N LEU A 60 -21.24 -7.09 -15.97
CA LEU A 60 -22.29 -7.36 -14.98
C LEU A 60 -23.39 -8.30 -15.53
N HIS A 61 -23.69 -8.24 -16.82
CA HIS A 61 -24.59 -9.21 -17.46
C HIS A 61 -23.96 -10.61 -17.60
N LYS A 62 -22.65 -10.65 -17.88
CA LYS A 62 -21.89 -11.89 -18.02
C LYS A 62 -21.75 -12.62 -16.68
N PHE A 63 -21.36 -11.90 -15.63
CA PHE A 63 -21.06 -12.44 -14.31
C PHE A 63 -22.21 -12.16 -13.35
N ARG A 64 -23.08 -13.14 -13.12
CA ARG A 64 -24.33 -12.93 -12.34
C ARG A 64 -24.18 -13.20 -10.84
N ASN A 65 -23.15 -13.95 -10.44
CA ASN A 65 -22.91 -14.38 -9.06
C ASN A 65 -21.86 -13.53 -8.34
N ILE A 66 -21.70 -12.27 -8.76
CA ILE A 66 -20.73 -11.35 -8.16
C ILE A 66 -21.15 -11.03 -6.71
N GLN A 67 -20.22 -11.23 -5.80
CA GLN A 67 -20.29 -10.82 -4.40
C GLN A 67 -19.45 -9.56 -4.14
N GLU A 68 -18.40 -9.31 -4.93
CA GLU A 68 -17.55 -8.11 -4.82
C GLU A 68 -17.41 -7.40 -6.17
N LEU A 69 -17.79 -6.12 -6.19
CA LEU A 69 -17.64 -5.23 -7.33
C LEU A 69 -16.64 -4.13 -7.00
N ASP A 70 -15.47 -4.16 -7.64
CA ASP A 70 -14.42 -3.16 -7.50
C ASP A 70 -14.39 -2.20 -8.69
N LEU A 71 -14.71 -0.94 -8.39
CA LEU A 71 -14.75 0.20 -9.30
C LEU A 71 -13.65 1.22 -8.99
N SER A 72 -12.64 0.88 -8.18
CA SER A 72 -11.55 1.78 -7.79
C SER A 72 -10.70 2.32 -8.95
N LEU A 73 -10.74 1.62 -10.09
CA LEU A 73 -10.08 2.04 -11.32
C LEU A 73 -11.03 2.77 -12.30
N CYS A 74 -12.28 2.96 -11.90
CA CYS A 74 -13.32 3.68 -12.64
C CYS A 74 -13.77 4.95 -11.88
N PRO A 75 -12.88 5.95 -11.70
CA PRO A 75 -13.17 7.14 -10.88
C PRO A 75 -14.37 7.98 -11.40
N ARG A 76 -14.72 7.78 -12.67
CA ARG A 76 -15.72 8.52 -13.45
C ARG A 76 -17.11 7.93 -13.44
N ILE A 77 -17.34 6.85 -12.69
CA ILE A 77 -18.71 6.37 -12.52
C ILE A 77 -19.54 7.52 -11.94
N ASP A 78 -20.69 7.79 -12.55
CA ASP A 78 -21.61 8.85 -12.16
C ASP A 78 -23.03 8.31 -11.97
N ASP A 79 -23.93 9.17 -11.51
CA ASP A 79 -25.33 8.82 -11.25
C ASP A 79 -26.06 8.38 -12.52
N GLY A 80 -25.66 8.91 -13.68
CA GLY A 80 -26.18 8.53 -14.98
C GLY A 80 -25.85 7.08 -15.33
N ALA A 81 -24.60 6.67 -15.13
CA ALA A 81 -24.15 5.30 -15.32
C ALA A 81 -24.92 4.33 -14.41
N VAL A 82 -25.12 4.69 -13.13
CA VAL A 82 -25.92 3.87 -12.21
C VAL A 82 -27.37 3.77 -12.65
N LYS A 83 -27.97 4.87 -13.12
CA LYS A 83 -29.35 4.86 -13.64
C LYS A 83 -29.50 3.92 -14.84
N VAL A 84 -28.54 3.91 -15.75
CA VAL A 84 -28.50 2.98 -16.90
C VAL A 84 -28.34 1.53 -16.44
N MET A 85 -27.54 1.29 -15.40
CA MET A 85 -27.40 -0.05 -14.81
C MET A 85 -28.71 -0.58 -14.23
N GLN A 86 -29.60 0.29 -13.77
CA GLN A 86 -30.88 -0.09 -13.15
C GLN A 86 -32.06 -0.12 -14.13
N SER A 87 -32.04 0.67 -15.20
CA SER A 87 -33.17 0.79 -16.15
C SER A 87 -33.35 -0.44 -17.05
N GLN A 88 -32.35 -1.31 -17.16
CA GLN A 88 -32.36 -2.51 -18.01
C GLN A 88 -32.96 -3.77 -17.31
N GLY A 89 -33.87 -3.58 -16.35
CA GLY A 89 -34.48 -4.64 -15.54
C GLY A 89 -33.70 -4.95 -14.25
N SER A 90 -34.32 -5.59 -13.25
CA SER A 90 -33.66 -5.90 -11.97
C SER A 90 -32.36 -6.66 -12.20
N PRO A 91 -31.19 -6.05 -11.97
CA PRO A 91 -29.94 -6.69 -12.34
C PRO A 91 -29.68 -7.83 -11.36
N GLY A 92 -29.58 -9.07 -11.85
CA GLY A 92 -29.35 -10.24 -11.00
C GLY A 92 -28.13 -10.11 -10.08
N TRP A 93 -27.13 -9.34 -10.51
CA TRP A 93 -25.89 -9.09 -9.75
C TRP A 93 -26.12 -8.30 -8.45
N THR A 94 -27.13 -7.43 -8.35
CA THR A 94 -27.34 -6.63 -7.12
C THR A 94 -27.87 -7.48 -5.97
N ARG A 95 -28.56 -8.59 -6.26
CA ARG A 95 -29.14 -9.47 -5.24
C ARG A 95 -28.10 -10.22 -4.42
N GLY A 96 -26.93 -10.49 -5.01
CA GLY A 96 -25.83 -11.24 -4.38
C GLY A 96 -24.66 -10.39 -3.91
N LEU A 97 -24.65 -9.09 -4.23
CA LEU A 97 -23.52 -8.22 -3.94
C LEU A 97 -23.39 -7.98 -2.42
N LYS A 98 -22.22 -8.30 -1.88
CA LYS A 98 -21.86 -8.12 -0.47
C LYS A 98 -20.84 -7.00 -0.25
N ARG A 99 -19.92 -6.79 -1.19
CA ARG A 99 -18.88 -5.78 -1.11
C ARG A 99 -18.87 -4.88 -2.34
N LEU A 100 -18.81 -3.58 -2.10
CA LEU A 100 -18.69 -2.56 -3.14
C LEU A 100 -17.45 -1.70 -2.87
N VAL A 101 -16.51 -1.67 -3.80
CA VAL A 101 -15.31 -0.83 -3.71
C VAL A 101 -15.43 0.31 -4.71
N LEU A 102 -15.69 1.50 -4.18
CA LEU A 102 -15.78 2.79 -4.87
C LEU A 102 -14.57 3.67 -4.57
N SER A 103 -13.50 3.15 -3.96
CA SER A 103 -12.31 3.94 -3.63
C SER A 103 -11.86 4.82 -4.80
N ARG A 104 -11.76 6.15 -4.61
CA ARG A 104 -11.40 7.15 -5.63
C ARG A 104 -12.46 7.37 -6.72
N ALA A 105 -13.70 6.91 -6.54
CA ALA A 105 -14.85 7.26 -7.38
C ALA A 105 -15.31 8.68 -7.05
N THR A 106 -15.01 9.64 -7.93
CA THR A 106 -15.30 11.05 -7.71
C THR A 106 -16.54 11.53 -8.47
N GLY A 107 -17.02 10.78 -9.46
CA GLY A 107 -18.19 11.16 -10.26
C GLY A 107 -19.54 10.76 -9.67
N LEU A 108 -19.57 9.85 -8.70
CA LEU A 108 -20.80 9.29 -8.15
C LEU A 108 -21.30 10.18 -7.00
N GLY A 109 -22.47 10.78 -7.18
CA GLY A 109 -23.12 11.62 -6.18
C GLY A 109 -24.03 10.81 -5.25
N HIS A 110 -24.61 11.49 -4.27
CA HIS A 110 -25.55 10.89 -3.32
C HIS A 110 -26.73 10.15 -3.97
N SER A 111 -27.32 10.66 -5.08
CA SER A 111 -28.50 10.03 -5.69
C SER A 111 -28.18 8.69 -6.31
N GLY A 112 -27.10 8.60 -7.09
CA GLY A 112 -26.61 7.36 -7.67
C GLY A 112 -26.16 6.38 -6.59
N LEU A 113 -25.46 6.86 -5.57
CA LEU A 113 -25.03 6.01 -4.45
C LEU A 113 -26.22 5.43 -3.68
N GLU A 114 -27.23 6.24 -3.37
CA GLU A 114 -28.45 5.81 -2.65
C GLU A 114 -29.19 4.74 -3.46
N GLN A 115 -29.34 4.96 -4.76
CA GLN A 115 -29.94 3.99 -5.69
C GLN A 115 -29.19 2.67 -5.67
N LEU A 116 -27.85 2.71 -5.70
CA LEU A 116 -27.02 1.51 -5.74
C LEU A 116 -27.06 0.74 -4.41
N VAL A 117 -26.95 1.44 -3.29
CA VAL A 117 -27.04 0.83 -1.94
C VAL A 117 -28.41 0.19 -1.73
N ARG A 118 -29.51 0.88 -2.10
CA ARG A 118 -30.86 0.30 -2.01
C ARG A 118 -31.09 -0.88 -2.94
N ALA A 119 -30.48 -0.88 -4.11
CA ALA A 119 -30.58 -2.00 -5.04
C ALA A 119 -29.86 -3.26 -4.56
N CYS A 120 -28.93 -3.14 -3.60
CA CYS A 120 -28.10 -4.22 -3.08
C CYS A 120 -28.48 -4.60 -1.63
N PRO A 121 -29.54 -5.41 -1.41
CA PRO A 121 -30.06 -5.69 -0.06
C PRO A 121 -29.15 -6.56 0.81
N LEU A 122 -28.16 -7.24 0.21
CA LEU A 122 -27.16 -8.06 0.91
C LEU A 122 -25.81 -7.35 1.10
N LEU A 123 -25.75 -6.04 0.83
CA LEU A 123 -24.51 -5.27 0.94
C LEU A 123 -24.06 -5.20 2.41
N GLU A 124 -22.87 -5.74 2.66
CA GLU A 124 -22.23 -5.84 3.98
C GLU A 124 -21.03 -4.90 4.11
N ALA A 125 -20.35 -4.57 2.99
CA ALA A 125 -19.15 -3.74 3.00
C ALA A 125 -19.16 -2.69 1.88
N VAL A 126 -18.82 -1.45 2.22
CA VAL A 126 -18.63 -0.35 1.26
C VAL A 126 -17.31 0.35 1.53
N ASP A 127 -16.48 0.48 0.50
CA ASP A 127 -15.26 1.28 0.52
C ASP A 127 -15.42 2.49 -0.40
N VAL A 128 -15.52 3.68 0.19
CA VAL A 128 -15.53 4.98 -0.52
C VAL A 128 -14.26 5.78 -0.21
N SER A 129 -13.18 5.13 0.17
CA SER A 129 -11.94 5.80 0.52
C SER A 129 -11.41 6.67 -0.64
N HIS A 130 -10.81 7.80 -0.30
CA HIS A 130 -10.25 8.76 -1.23
C HIS A 130 -11.27 9.33 -2.24
N CYS A 131 -12.57 9.31 -1.95
CA CYS A 131 -13.60 9.98 -2.72
C CYS A 131 -13.76 11.43 -2.23
N TRP A 132 -13.21 12.40 -2.97
CA TRP A 132 -13.12 13.78 -2.49
C TRP A 132 -14.46 14.52 -2.49
N GLY A 133 -15.38 14.12 -3.36
CA GLY A 133 -16.75 14.64 -3.39
C GLY A 133 -17.68 13.94 -2.40
N PHE A 134 -17.19 12.97 -1.62
CA PHE A 134 -17.99 12.28 -0.63
C PHE A 134 -18.15 13.16 0.62
N GLY A 135 -19.37 13.62 0.88
CA GLY A 135 -19.72 14.38 2.07
C GLY A 135 -20.99 13.87 2.75
N ASP A 136 -21.65 14.72 3.52
CA ASP A 136 -22.77 14.31 4.38
C ASP A 136 -23.98 13.75 3.63
N ARG A 137 -24.22 14.20 2.39
CA ARG A 137 -25.32 13.69 1.55
C ARG A 137 -25.02 12.28 1.06
N GLU A 138 -23.78 12.02 0.65
CA GLU A 138 -23.31 10.70 0.25
C GLU A 138 -23.25 9.76 1.46
N ALA A 139 -22.87 10.25 2.64
CA ALA A 139 -22.95 9.51 3.90
C ALA A 139 -24.40 9.11 4.23
N ALA A 140 -25.38 10.00 4.03
CA ALA A 140 -26.80 9.68 4.17
C ALA A 140 -27.29 8.67 3.11
N ALA A 141 -26.71 8.67 1.91
CA ALA A 141 -26.99 7.66 0.91
C ALA A 141 -26.48 6.27 1.33
N ILE A 142 -25.27 6.19 1.89
CA ILE A 142 -24.73 4.94 2.47
C ILE A 142 -25.60 4.43 3.62
N SER A 143 -26.13 5.34 4.45
CA SER A 143 -26.93 4.95 5.62
C SER A 143 -28.24 4.24 5.30
N CYS A 144 -28.66 4.21 4.03
CA CYS A 144 -29.74 3.35 3.56
C CYS A 144 -29.39 1.84 3.61
N GLY A 145 -28.11 1.50 3.73
CA GLY A 145 -27.61 0.12 3.80
C GLY A 145 -27.77 -0.51 5.18
N THR A 146 -28.97 -0.97 5.52
CA THR A 146 -29.30 -1.52 6.86
C THR A 146 -28.52 -2.78 7.28
N ARG A 147 -27.82 -3.45 6.36
CA ARG A 147 -26.98 -4.63 6.62
C ARG A 147 -25.48 -4.36 6.59
N LEU A 148 -25.08 -3.09 6.39
CA LEU A 148 -23.67 -2.73 6.37
C LEU A 148 -23.02 -3.05 7.71
N ARG A 149 -21.92 -3.80 7.62
CA ARG A 149 -21.02 -4.18 8.72
C ARG A 149 -19.68 -3.50 8.58
N GLU A 150 -19.28 -3.12 7.37
CA GLU A 150 -18.00 -2.46 7.12
C GLU A 150 -18.18 -1.22 6.25
N VAL A 151 -17.63 -0.11 6.71
CA VAL A 151 -17.59 1.14 5.95
C VAL A 151 -16.17 1.72 6.05
N ASN A 152 -15.51 1.89 4.91
CA ASN A 152 -14.23 2.60 4.82
C ASN A 152 -14.45 3.95 4.14
N MET A 153 -14.17 5.03 4.86
CA MET A 153 -14.27 6.42 4.39
C MET A 153 -12.93 7.15 4.49
N ASP A 154 -11.81 6.44 4.42
CA ASP A 154 -10.49 7.05 4.54
C ASP A 154 -10.35 8.23 3.57
N LYS A 155 -10.00 9.41 4.06
CA LYS A 155 -9.78 10.62 3.25
C LYS A 155 -11.04 11.09 2.50
N CYS A 156 -12.22 10.85 3.04
CA CYS A 156 -13.45 11.53 2.65
C CYS A 156 -13.52 12.88 3.34
N LEU A 157 -12.90 13.89 2.72
CA LEU A 157 -12.59 15.15 3.39
C LEU A 157 -13.81 16.03 3.69
N GLY A 158 -14.94 15.81 3.03
CA GLY A 158 -16.17 16.62 3.21
C GLY A 158 -17.22 15.95 4.10
N VAL A 159 -16.87 14.89 4.84
CA VAL A 159 -17.77 14.24 5.80
C VAL A 159 -17.58 14.91 7.15
N THR A 160 -18.68 15.43 7.69
CA THR A 160 -18.74 16.03 9.01
C THR A 160 -19.36 15.08 10.04
N ASP A 161 -19.46 15.54 11.28
CA ASP A 161 -20.25 14.88 12.33
C ASP A 161 -21.69 14.57 11.90
N ILE A 162 -22.29 15.38 11.03
CA ILE A 162 -23.65 15.16 10.50
C ILE A 162 -23.67 13.90 9.64
N GLY A 163 -22.75 13.79 8.69
CA GLY A 163 -22.62 12.61 7.83
C GLY A 163 -22.32 11.34 8.63
N LEU A 164 -21.40 11.43 9.59
CA LEU A 164 -21.11 10.31 10.49
C LEU A 164 -22.33 9.89 11.32
N ALA A 165 -23.09 10.86 11.86
CA ALA A 165 -24.32 10.57 12.60
C ALA A 165 -25.38 9.88 11.72
N ARG A 166 -25.51 10.28 10.44
CA ARG A 166 -26.41 9.62 9.49
C ARG A 166 -26.03 8.16 9.30
N ILE A 167 -24.74 7.87 9.12
CA ILE A 167 -24.22 6.50 9.01
C ILE A 167 -24.49 5.74 10.30
N ALA A 168 -24.17 6.32 11.46
CA ALA A 168 -24.36 5.68 12.76
C ALA A 168 -25.83 5.27 13.01
N VAL A 169 -26.78 6.12 12.63
CA VAL A 169 -28.21 5.85 12.77
C VAL A 169 -28.71 4.80 11.78
N GLY A 170 -28.29 4.86 10.50
CA GLY A 170 -28.77 3.95 9.46
C GLY A 170 -28.08 2.58 9.44
N CYS A 171 -26.82 2.52 9.89
CA CYS A 171 -25.96 1.35 9.88
C CYS A 171 -25.66 0.87 11.31
N SER A 172 -26.68 0.57 12.12
CA SER A 172 -26.50 0.16 13.53
C SER A 172 -25.80 -1.19 13.73
N ARG A 173 -25.64 -1.98 12.66
CA ARG A 173 -24.93 -3.28 12.65
C ARG A 173 -23.45 -3.16 12.27
N LEU A 174 -22.91 -1.95 12.24
CA LEU A 174 -21.53 -1.70 11.87
C LEU A 174 -20.57 -2.41 12.84
N GLU A 175 -19.67 -3.20 12.28
CA GLU A 175 -18.60 -3.90 13.00
C GLU A 175 -17.23 -3.28 12.71
N ARG A 176 -17.04 -2.64 11.55
CA ARG A 176 -15.78 -2.07 11.12
C ARG A 176 -16.00 -0.69 10.51
N LEU A 177 -15.30 0.31 11.03
CA LEU A 177 -15.35 1.66 10.52
C LEU A 177 -13.95 2.26 10.47
N SER A 178 -13.59 2.84 9.33
CA SER A 178 -12.38 3.63 9.18
C SER A 178 -12.71 5.07 8.75
N LEU A 179 -12.24 6.02 9.54
CA LEU A 179 -12.43 7.47 9.38
C LEU A 179 -11.09 8.18 9.08
N LYS A 180 -10.05 7.42 8.74
CA LYS A 180 -8.69 7.95 8.68
C LYS A 180 -8.58 9.14 7.73
N TRP A 181 -8.00 10.26 8.17
CA TRP A 181 -7.94 11.51 7.40
C TRP A 181 -9.29 12.21 7.12
N CYS A 182 -10.36 11.93 7.85
CA CYS A 182 -11.62 12.68 7.79
C CYS A 182 -11.59 13.89 8.74
N PHE A 183 -11.13 15.03 8.24
CA PHE A 183 -10.76 16.19 9.09
C PHE A 183 -11.90 16.95 9.76
N GLU A 184 -13.15 16.74 9.34
CA GLU A 184 -14.31 17.49 9.84
C GLU A 184 -15.13 16.68 10.86
N ILE A 185 -14.55 15.59 11.39
CA ILE A 185 -15.14 14.75 12.43
C ILE A 185 -14.52 15.08 13.79
N SER A 186 -15.37 15.36 14.78
CA SER A 186 -14.98 15.63 16.16
C SER A 186 -15.44 14.56 17.15
N ASP A 187 -15.16 14.84 18.43
CA ASP A 187 -15.72 14.13 19.56
C ASP A 187 -17.24 13.97 19.51
N LEU A 188 -17.98 14.95 18.97
CA LEU A 188 -19.44 14.85 18.85
C LEU A 188 -19.85 13.73 17.88
N GLY A 189 -19.20 13.65 16.71
CA GLY A 189 -19.47 12.60 15.73
C GLY A 189 -19.10 11.21 16.26
N VAL A 190 -17.95 11.09 16.93
CA VAL A 190 -17.49 9.83 17.55
C VAL A 190 -18.42 9.42 18.69
N ASP A 191 -18.85 10.35 19.54
CA ASP A 191 -19.80 10.07 20.62
C ASP A 191 -21.14 9.52 20.09
N LEU A 192 -21.71 10.16 19.07
CA LEU A 192 -22.93 9.70 18.42
C LEU A 192 -22.77 8.33 17.78
N LEU A 193 -21.63 8.07 17.14
CA LEU A 193 -21.27 6.77 16.59
C LEU A 193 -21.31 5.69 17.68
N CYS A 194 -20.57 5.89 18.77
CA CYS A 194 -20.48 4.92 19.87
C CYS A 194 -21.84 4.63 20.51
N LYS A 195 -22.73 5.63 20.59
CA LYS A 195 -24.10 5.50 21.11
C LYS A 195 -25.08 4.77 20.19
N LYS A 196 -24.73 4.53 18.93
CA LYS A 196 -25.63 3.88 17.94
C LYS A 196 -25.07 2.59 17.37
N CYS A 197 -23.76 2.46 17.25
CA CYS A 197 -23.07 1.31 16.67
C CYS A 197 -22.38 0.46 17.76
N PHE A 198 -23.18 -0.14 18.65
CA PHE A 198 -22.67 -0.91 19.80
C PHE A 198 -21.88 -2.17 19.43
N TYR A 199 -22.04 -2.69 18.21
CA TYR A 199 -21.38 -3.90 17.73
C TYR A 199 -20.03 -3.64 17.03
N LEU A 200 -19.51 -2.41 17.12
CA LEU A 200 -18.22 -2.06 16.55
C LEU A 200 -17.11 -2.93 17.17
N LYS A 201 -16.37 -3.61 16.29
CA LYS A 201 -15.19 -4.41 16.59
C LYS A 201 -13.91 -3.70 16.18
N VAL A 202 -13.94 -2.92 15.11
CA VAL A 202 -12.78 -2.16 14.61
C VAL A 202 -13.17 -0.71 14.37
N LEU A 203 -12.40 0.19 14.97
CA LEU A 203 -12.53 1.62 14.80
C LEU A 203 -11.16 2.24 14.52
N ASP A 204 -11.01 2.88 13.35
CA ASP A 204 -9.85 3.70 13.01
C ASP A 204 -10.28 5.18 12.94
N VAL A 205 -9.77 5.97 13.89
CA VAL A 205 -9.95 7.43 14.02
C VAL A 205 -8.62 8.17 13.83
N SER A 206 -7.70 7.60 13.04
CA SER A 206 -6.36 8.16 12.84
C SER A 206 -6.36 9.44 12.00
N TYR A 207 -5.45 10.35 12.30
CA TYR A 207 -5.20 11.58 11.52
C TYR A 207 -6.47 12.42 11.26
N LEU A 208 -7.38 12.53 12.22
CA LEU A 208 -8.57 13.42 12.15
C LEU A 208 -8.23 14.90 12.34
N LYS A 209 -6.95 15.26 12.26
CA LYS A 209 -6.47 16.63 12.42
C LYS A 209 -6.53 17.39 11.09
N SER A 210 -7.21 18.55 11.08
CA SER A 210 -7.21 19.46 9.93
C SER A 210 -5.84 20.11 9.73
N TRP A 211 -5.18 19.85 8.59
CA TRP A 211 -3.98 20.59 8.19
C TRP A 211 -4.39 21.86 7.43
N SER A 212 -4.76 22.91 8.15
CA SER A 212 -4.78 24.27 7.60
C SER A 212 -3.45 24.95 7.93
N SER A 213 -2.51 24.95 6.98
CA SER A 213 -1.26 25.72 7.11
C SER A 213 -1.39 27.18 6.66
N ILE A 214 -2.61 27.68 6.39
CA ILE A 214 -2.81 29.03 5.83
C ILE A 214 -3.82 29.87 6.63
N LEU A 215 -4.71 29.25 7.43
CA LEU A 215 -5.58 29.99 8.34
C LEU A 215 -5.68 29.21 9.65
N ALA A 216 -4.90 29.64 10.64
CA ALA A 216 -5.12 29.27 12.04
C ALA A 216 -6.41 29.96 12.51
N THR A 217 -7.56 29.35 12.22
CA THR A 217 -8.81 29.70 12.91
C THR A 217 -8.91 28.85 14.17
N PRO A 218 -9.25 29.43 15.35
CA PRO A 218 -9.30 28.70 16.64
C PRO A 218 -10.40 27.64 16.75
N GLU A 219 -11.19 27.42 15.70
CA GLU A 219 -12.35 26.54 15.67
C GLU A 219 -12.05 25.19 15.00
N SER A 220 -10.83 24.65 15.17
CA SER A 220 -10.51 23.32 14.66
C SER A 220 -11.26 22.25 15.46
N VAL A 221 -12.34 21.76 14.85
CA VAL A 221 -13.13 20.58 15.19
C VAL A 221 -12.19 19.37 15.12
N GLU A 222 -11.60 18.94 16.25
CA GLU A 222 -10.65 17.83 16.32
C GLU A 222 -11.11 16.79 17.36
N VAL A 223 -10.66 15.54 17.19
CA VAL A 223 -10.85 14.48 18.19
C VAL A 223 -9.88 14.66 19.36
N THR A 224 -10.43 14.75 20.56
CA THR A 224 -9.72 14.89 21.83
C THR A 224 -9.90 13.64 22.71
N SER A 225 -9.35 13.68 23.92
CA SER A 225 -9.58 12.66 24.95
C SER A 225 -11.05 12.46 25.34
N GLU A 226 -11.96 13.38 25.02
CA GLU A 226 -13.40 13.21 25.27
C GLU A 226 -13.99 12.07 24.42
N SER A 227 -13.54 11.90 23.17
CA SER A 227 -13.95 10.75 22.33
C SER A 227 -13.69 9.41 22.99
N LEU A 228 -12.57 9.28 23.73
CA LEU A 228 -12.19 8.04 24.39
C LEU A 228 -13.17 7.63 25.49
N ARG A 229 -13.83 8.60 26.14
CA ARG A 229 -14.90 8.31 27.11
C ARG A 229 -16.05 7.57 26.45
N SER A 230 -16.45 7.98 25.24
CA SER A 230 -17.54 7.33 24.52
C SER A 230 -17.08 6.02 23.88
N ILE A 231 -15.86 5.94 23.35
CA ILE A 231 -15.27 4.71 22.81
C ILE A 231 -15.18 3.63 23.90
N ALA A 232 -14.82 3.98 25.13
CA ALA A 232 -14.75 3.06 26.26
C ALA A 232 -16.05 2.25 26.51
N SER A 233 -17.20 2.77 26.06
CA SER A 233 -18.50 2.09 26.17
C SER A 233 -18.71 0.94 25.16
N LEU A 234 -17.83 0.79 24.16
CA LEU A 234 -17.94 -0.24 23.13
C LEU A 234 -17.47 -1.60 23.63
N LEU A 235 -18.41 -2.43 24.08
CA LEU A 235 -18.12 -3.74 24.69
C LEU A 235 -17.52 -4.78 23.73
N TYR A 236 -17.74 -4.60 22.43
CA TYR A 236 -17.27 -5.53 21.38
C TYR A 236 -16.01 -5.05 20.66
N LEU A 237 -15.44 -3.91 21.05
CA LEU A 237 -14.30 -3.33 20.36
C LEU A 237 -13.06 -4.22 20.57
N GLU A 238 -12.50 -4.72 19.48
CA GLU A 238 -11.30 -5.56 19.44
C GLU A 238 -10.07 -4.78 18.96
N VAL A 239 -10.27 -3.77 18.09
CA VAL A 239 -9.20 -2.99 17.45
C VAL A 239 -9.54 -1.51 17.51
N LEU A 240 -8.65 -0.73 18.14
CA LEU A 240 -8.72 0.72 18.17
C LEU A 240 -7.44 1.34 17.59
N VAL A 241 -7.58 2.09 16.51
CA VAL A 241 -6.44 2.76 15.83
C VAL A 241 -6.64 4.27 15.90
N MET A 242 -5.66 4.97 16.45
CA MET A 242 -5.69 6.40 16.76
C MET A 242 -4.37 7.08 16.39
N VAL A 243 -3.76 6.70 15.26
CA VAL A 243 -2.44 7.19 14.89
C VAL A 243 -2.50 8.67 14.57
N GLY A 244 -1.62 9.47 15.17
CA GLY A 244 -1.49 10.90 14.91
C GLY A 244 -2.61 11.75 15.50
N CYS A 245 -3.38 11.24 16.47
CA CYS A 245 -4.37 12.02 17.21
C CYS A 245 -3.69 12.86 18.30
N SER A 246 -3.19 14.05 17.91
CA SER A 246 -2.30 14.85 18.77
C SER A 246 -2.92 15.38 20.06
N LEU A 247 -4.26 15.43 20.17
CA LEU A 247 -4.96 15.94 21.36
C LEU A 247 -5.39 14.83 22.33
N VAL A 248 -5.04 13.58 22.03
CA VAL A 248 -5.29 12.45 22.92
C VAL A 248 -4.16 12.37 23.93
N ASP A 249 -4.51 12.37 25.21
CA ASP A 249 -3.60 12.41 26.34
C ASP A 249 -3.80 11.22 27.30
N ASP A 250 -3.05 11.24 28.40
CA ASP A 250 -3.12 10.20 29.44
C ASP A 250 -4.50 10.09 30.10
N VAL A 251 -5.24 11.20 30.22
CA VAL A 251 -6.60 11.20 30.80
C VAL A 251 -7.55 10.44 29.87
N GLY A 252 -7.40 10.65 28.56
CA GLY A 252 -8.14 9.90 27.55
C GLY A 252 -7.92 8.39 27.68
N LEU A 253 -6.65 7.95 27.75
CA LEU A 253 -6.33 6.52 27.87
C LEU A 253 -6.85 5.88 29.17
N ARG A 254 -6.95 6.64 30.27
CA ARG A 254 -7.56 6.16 31.52
C ARG A 254 -9.03 5.79 31.38
N TYR A 255 -9.78 6.39 30.45
CA TYR A 255 -11.15 5.95 30.19
C TYR A 255 -11.21 4.52 29.64
N LEU A 256 -10.17 4.10 28.92
CA LEU A 256 -10.09 2.74 28.39
C LEU A 256 -9.70 1.73 29.47
N GLU A 257 -9.07 2.12 30.59
CA GLU A 257 -8.60 1.19 31.64
C GLU A 257 -9.69 0.22 32.14
N ASN A 258 -10.95 0.66 32.20
CA ASN A 258 -12.11 -0.18 32.56
C ASN A 258 -13.13 -0.33 31.42
N GLY A 259 -12.79 0.14 30.22
CA GLY A 259 -13.64 0.08 29.03
C GLY A 259 -13.18 -0.98 28.04
N CYS A 260 -13.98 -1.27 27.00
CA CYS A 260 -13.58 -2.16 25.89
C CYS A 260 -12.96 -3.52 26.33
N PRO A 261 -13.67 -4.39 27.06
CA PRO A 261 -13.10 -5.61 27.65
C PRO A 261 -12.57 -6.64 26.63
N LEU A 262 -12.91 -6.51 25.35
CA LEU A 262 -12.44 -7.39 24.27
C LEU A 262 -11.30 -6.79 23.45
N LEU A 263 -10.73 -5.66 23.87
CA LEU A 263 -9.68 -4.96 23.12
C LEU A 263 -8.41 -5.82 23.05
N LYS A 264 -7.98 -6.10 21.82
CA LYS A 264 -6.79 -6.92 21.51
C LYS A 264 -5.70 -6.13 20.81
N THR A 265 -6.08 -5.13 20.01
CA THR A 265 -5.14 -4.30 19.27
C THR A 265 -5.40 -2.84 19.59
N ILE A 266 -4.33 -2.14 19.94
CA ILE A 266 -4.33 -0.70 20.01
C ILE A 266 -3.14 -0.11 19.26
N ASP A 267 -3.36 0.97 18.52
CA ASP A 267 -2.29 1.78 17.95
C ASP A 267 -2.52 3.26 18.25
N VAL A 268 -1.72 3.81 19.14
CA VAL A 268 -1.71 5.23 19.52
C VAL A 268 -0.46 5.95 18.98
N SER A 269 0.22 5.38 17.98
CA SER A 269 1.47 5.93 17.45
C SER A 269 1.34 7.40 17.04
N ARG A 270 2.38 8.21 17.28
CA ARG A 270 2.43 9.66 16.99
C ARG A 270 1.39 10.50 17.75
N CYS A 271 0.87 10.01 18.88
CA CYS A 271 0.09 10.80 19.82
C CYS A 271 1.04 11.46 20.84
N ASN A 272 1.33 12.74 20.61
CA ASN A 272 2.41 13.46 21.32
C ASN A 272 2.08 13.81 22.78
N CYS A 273 0.81 13.74 23.19
CA CYS A 273 0.36 14.07 24.55
C CYS A 273 0.23 12.84 25.45
N ILE A 274 0.59 11.65 24.95
CA ILE A 274 0.57 10.40 25.71
C ILE A 274 1.95 10.19 26.34
N SER A 275 1.96 9.89 27.63
CA SER A 275 3.16 9.52 28.37
C SER A 275 3.12 8.04 28.77
N SER A 276 4.16 7.60 29.49
CA SER A 276 4.16 6.27 30.09
C SER A 276 2.95 6.04 31.01
N SER A 277 2.41 7.10 31.63
CA SER A 277 1.29 6.97 32.58
C SER A 277 -0.01 6.54 31.91
N GLY A 278 -0.33 7.09 30.73
CA GLY A 278 -1.51 6.69 29.97
C GLY A 278 -1.40 5.26 29.44
N LEU A 279 -0.23 4.86 28.95
CA LEU A 279 0.01 3.49 28.49
C LEU A 279 -0.04 2.47 29.63
N ILE A 280 0.41 2.83 30.84
CA ILE A 280 0.28 1.97 32.02
C ILE A 280 -1.19 1.68 32.29
N SER A 281 -2.04 2.71 32.39
CA SER A 281 -3.49 2.55 32.59
C SER A 281 -4.12 1.67 31.52
N LEU A 282 -3.67 1.80 30.28
CA LEU A 282 -4.18 1.01 29.19
C LEU A 282 -3.80 -0.48 29.30
N VAL A 283 -2.52 -0.75 29.53
CA VAL A 283 -1.98 -2.11 29.65
C VAL A 283 -2.49 -2.80 30.92
N SER A 284 -2.67 -2.07 32.02
CA SER A 284 -3.21 -2.63 33.27
C SER A 284 -4.68 -3.04 33.14
N GLY A 285 -5.46 -2.33 32.31
CA GLY A 285 -6.85 -2.67 32.01
C GLY A 285 -7.05 -3.85 31.07
N HIS A 286 -6.06 -4.14 30.21
CA HIS A 286 -6.21 -5.11 29.12
C HIS A 286 -5.05 -6.10 29.06
N VAL A 287 -5.14 -7.16 29.85
CA VAL A 287 -4.12 -8.22 29.92
C VAL A 287 -4.09 -9.12 28.67
N ASP A 288 -5.19 -9.18 27.93
CA ASP A 288 -5.35 -9.99 26.71
C ASP A 288 -4.89 -9.26 25.43
N LEU A 289 -4.15 -8.15 25.56
CA LEU A 289 -3.64 -7.41 24.41
C LEU A 289 -2.68 -8.29 23.59
N VAL A 290 -2.95 -8.33 22.29
CA VAL A 290 -2.21 -9.09 21.28
C VAL A 290 -1.27 -8.17 20.50
N GLN A 291 -1.64 -6.90 20.31
CA GLN A 291 -0.86 -5.93 19.53
C GLN A 291 -0.87 -4.52 20.14
N ILE A 292 0.31 -3.92 20.26
CA ILE A 292 0.48 -2.55 20.77
C ILE A 292 1.33 -1.72 19.80
N GLY A 293 0.77 -0.61 19.32
CA GLY A 293 1.49 0.44 18.62
C GLY A 293 1.59 1.70 19.48
N ALA A 294 2.80 2.12 19.82
CA ALA A 294 3.08 3.33 20.58
C ALA A 294 4.34 4.06 20.04
N GLY A 295 4.59 3.93 18.73
CA GLY A 295 5.75 4.54 18.08
C GLY A 295 5.66 6.06 18.03
N TYR A 296 6.75 6.75 18.31
CA TYR A 296 6.86 8.22 18.36
C TYR A 296 5.86 8.88 19.32
N CYS A 297 5.42 8.17 20.37
CA CYS A 297 4.60 8.75 21.44
C CYS A 297 5.43 9.15 22.65
N LEU A 298 6.46 8.37 22.96
CA LEU A 298 7.27 8.51 24.16
C LEU A 298 8.69 8.94 23.83
N SER A 299 9.31 9.69 24.72
CA SER A 299 10.77 9.88 24.70
C SER A 299 11.51 8.65 25.23
N GLU A 300 11.01 8.03 26.31
CA GLU A 300 11.63 6.88 26.97
C GLU A 300 10.57 5.97 27.62
N LEU A 301 10.88 4.67 27.72
CA LEU A 301 10.06 3.70 28.46
C LEU A 301 10.36 3.75 29.96
N SER A 302 9.38 4.14 30.77
CA SER A 302 9.52 4.12 32.23
C SER A 302 9.55 2.68 32.79
N GLY A 303 10.29 2.48 33.89
CA GLY A 303 10.34 1.19 34.59
C GLY A 303 8.97 0.59 34.96
N PRO A 304 7.99 1.39 35.46
CA PRO A 304 6.64 0.92 35.72
C PRO A 304 5.90 0.41 34.48
N LEU A 305 6.07 1.08 33.32
CA LEU A 305 5.48 0.60 32.07
C LEU A 305 6.09 -0.74 31.66
N VAL A 306 7.41 -0.88 31.74
CA VAL A 306 8.11 -2.15 31.49
C VAL A 306 7.61 -3.26 32.43
N HIS A 307 7.31 -2.94 33.69
CA HIS A 307 6.74 -3.89 34.63
C HIS A 307 5.33 -4.35 34.21
N CYS A 308 4.47 -3.45 33.75
CA CYS A 308 3.12 -3.81 33.30
C CYS A 308 3.13 -4.70 32.06
N LEU A 309 4.07 -4.46 31.12
CA LEU A 309 4.23 -5.28 29.91
C LEU A 309 4.56 -6.75 30.21
N LYS A 310 5.09 -7.06 31.40
CA LYS A 310 5.35 -8.45 31.84
C LYS A 310 4.09 -9.30 31.88
N ASN A 311 2.94 -8.68 32.13
CA ASN A 311 1.68 -9.37 32.32
C ASN A 311 0.98 -9.69 30.99
N LEU A 312 1.50 -9.19 29.87
CA LEU A 312 0.92 -9.40 28.54
C LEU A 312 1.45 -10.70 27.91
N GLU A 313 0.93 -11.83 28.37
CA GLU A 313 1.37 -13.14 27.90
C GLU A 313 0.95 -13.42 26.45
N GLN A 314 -0.15 -12.83 25.97
CA GLN A 314 -0.66 -13.03 24.60
C GLN A 314 -0.07 -12.05 23.58
N LEU A 315 0.87 -11.20 24.00
CA LEU A 315 1.45 -10.17 23.14
C LEU A 315 2.21 -10.81 21.98
N SER A 316 1.75 -10.54 20.76
CA SER A 316 2.33 -11.04 19.52
C SER A 316 3.02 -9.95 18.69
N ALA A 317 2.59 -8.69 18.83
CA ALA A 317 3.19 -7.57 18.11
C ALA A 317 3.35 -6.35 19.02
N ILE A 318 4.55 -5.76 19.01
CA ILE A 318 4.78 -4.48 19.68
C ILE A 318 5.64 -3.57 18.81
N ARG A 319 5.13 -2.36 18.52
CA ARG A 319 5.82 -1.32 17.75
C ARG A 319 6.00 -0.08 18.62
N ILE A 320 7.25 0.24 18.95
CA ILE A 320 7.65 1.37 19.82
C ILE A 320 8.74 2.20 19.15
N ASP A 321 8.60 2.41 17.84
CA ASP A 321 9.55 3.16 17.01
C ASP A 321 9.88 4.54 17.59
N GLY A 322 11.12 4.98 17.47
CA GLY A 322 11.56 6.32 17.89
C GLY A 322 11.67 6.53 19.40
N VAL A 323 11.42 5.51 20.22
CA VAL A 323 11.49 5.59 21.69
C VAL A 323 12.90 5.22 22.17
N ARG A 324 13.38 5.85 23.25
CA ARG A 324 14.57 5.39 23.98
C ARG A 324 14.26 4.11 24.75
N VAL A 325 14.99 3.05 24.45
CA VAL A 325 14.84 1.72 25.06
C VAL A 325 16.08 1.33 25.84
N SER A 326 15.92 0.41 26.80
CA SER A 326 17.02 -0.15 27.60
C SER A 326 17.12 -1.65 27.43
N ASP A 327 18.28 -2.23 27.70
CA ASP A 327 18.48 -3.69 27.69
C ASP A 327 17.55 -4.39 28.69
N PHE A 328 17.19 -3.72 29.80
CA PHE A 328 16.24 -4.25 30.78
C PHE A 328 14.83 -4.41 30.19
N PHE A 329 14.39 -3.49 29.33
CA PHE A 329 13.14 -3.62 28.61
C PHE A 329 13.19 -4.82 27.66
N LEU A 330 14.22 -4.92 26.82
CA LEU A 330 14.37 -6.03 25.87
C LEU A 330 14.47 -7.40 26.57
N GLN A 331 15.18 -7.45 27.71
CA GLN A 331 15.21 -8.64 28.56
C GLN A 331 13.85 -8.98 29.15
N THR A 332 13.08 -7.97 29.55
CA THR A 332 11.73 -8.16 30.07
C THR A 332 10.82 -8.77 29.01
N ILE A 333 10.86 -8.23 27.80
CA ILE A 333 10.11 -8.76 26.66
C ILE A 333 10.54 -10.19 26.34
N GLY A 334 11.85 -10.44 26.18
CA GLY A 334 12.38 -11.78 25.90
C GLY A 334 12.00 -12.85 26.93
N LYS A 335 11.91 -12.49 28.22
CA LYS A 335 11.56 -13.44 29.29
C LYS A 335 10.06 -13.74 29.37
N ASN A 336 9.20 -12.75 29.12
CA ASN A 336 7.76 -12.85 29.46
C ASN A 336 6.86 -12.98 28.22
N CYS A 337 7.23 -12.40 27.08
CA CYS A 337 6.39 -12.34 25.88
C CYS A 337 6.84 -13.39 24.83
N LYS A 338 6.62 -14.67 25.12
CA LYS A 338 7.13 -15.80 24.30
C LYS A 338 6.49 -15.94 22.92
N PHE A 339 5.32 -15.32 22.72
CA PHE A 339 4.56 -15.40 21.48
C PHE A 339 4.79 -14.19 20.56
N ILE A 340 5.80 -13.37 20.82
CA ILE A 340 6.14 -12.25 19.94
C ILE A 340 6.54 -12.78 18.56
N VAL A 341 5.78 -12.31 17.57
CA VAL A 341 5.96 -12.54 16.14
C VAL A 341 6.51 -11.29 15.46
N GLU A 342 6.10 -10.10 15.91
CA GLU A 342 6.50 -8.80 15.34
C GLU A 342 7.04 -7.85 16.41
N LEU A 343 8.23 -7.29 16.18
CA LEU A 343 8.81 -6.27 17.02
C LEU A 343 9.35 -5.10 16.18
N GLY A 344 8.78 -3.91 16.41
CA GLY A 344 9.22 -2.66 15.80
C GLY A 344 10.02 -1.79 16.77
N LEU A 345 11.30 -1.59 16.46
CA LEU A 345 12.24 -0.74 17.21
C LEU A 345 12.88 0.31 16.28
N SER A 346 12.24 0.64 15.16
CA SER A 346 12.83 1.55 14.18
C SER A 346 13.14 2.90 14.83
N LYS A 347 14.35 3.42 14.63
CA LYS A 347 14.86 4.69 15.18
C LYS A 347 14.88 4.74 16.71
N CYS A 348 14.82 3.60 17.38
CA CYS A 348 15.01 3.53 18.83
C CYS A 348 16.47 3.79 19.21
N ILE A 349 16.66 4.63 20.23
CA ILE A 349 17.97 4.90 20.83
C ILE A 349 18.15 3.92 22.01
N GLY A 350 19.34 3.33 22.16
CA GLY A 350 19.64 2.42 23.27
C GLY A 350 19.35 0.95 22.99
N VAL A 351 19.01 0.58 21.75
CA VAL A 351 19.04 -0.82 21.28
C VAL A 351 20.51 -1.24 21.16
N THR A 352 20.97 -2.14 22.03
CA THR A 352 22.36 -2.64 22.03
C THR A 352 22.43 -4.12 21.67
N ASN A 353 23.64 -4.63 21.37
CA ASN A 353 23.88 -6.06 21.18
C ASN A 353 23.39 -6.91 22.37
N MET A 354 23.64 -6.45 23.61
CA MET A 354 23.23 -7.17 24.82
C MET A 354 21.71 -7.19 24.98
N GLY A 355 21.05 -6.07 24.69
CA GLY A 355 19.59 -5.99 24.67
C GLY A 355 18.98 -6.96 23.66
N ILE A 356 19.52 -7.02 22.43
CA ILE A 356 19.08 -7.97 21.41
C ILE A 356 19.31 -9.42 21.83
N LEU A 357 20.48 -9.75 22.37
CA LEU A 357 20.76 -11.09 22.90
C LEU A 357 19.71 -11.51 23.94
N HIS A 358 19.38 -10.61 24.88
CA HIS A 358 18.35 -10.88 25.88
C HIS A 358 16.96 -11.05 25.28
N LEU A 359 16.60 -10.24 24.29
CA LEU A 359 15.33 -10.35 23.59
C LEU A 359 15.18 -11.73 22.92
N VAL A 360 16.12 -12.10 22.05
CA VAL A 360 15.98 -13.30 21.21
C VAL A 360 16.22 -14.60 21.98
N SER A 361 16.82 -14.53 23.17
CA SER A 361 16.99 -15.70 24.05
C SER A 361 15.67 -16.38 24.47
N GLY A 362 14.54 -15.68 24.40
CA GLY A 362 13.22 -16.25 24.68
C GLY A 362 12.17 -16.06 23.57
N CYS A 363 12.42 -15.18 22.59
CA CYS A 363 11.51 -14.92 21.46
C CYS A 363 11.85 -15.75 20.21
N GLY A 364 11.84 -17.08 20.32
CA GLY A 364 12.16 -17.97 19.18
C GLY A 364 11.14 -17.95 18.03
N SER A 365 9.93 -17.45 18.27
CA SER A 365 8.84 -17.37 17.26
C SER A 365 8.85 -16.06 16.45
N LEU A 366 9.90 -15.24 16.59
CA LEU A 366 9.99 -13.92 15.96
C LEU A 366 10.09 -14.07 14.43
N LYS A 367 9.17 -13.41 13.71
CA LYS A 367 9.11 -13.43 12.24
C LYS A 367 9.42 -12.09 11.61
N ILE A 368 9.06 -10.99 12.27
CA ILE A 368 9.23 -9.63 11.76
C ILE A 368 9.99 -8.83 12.80
N LEU A 369 11.16 -8.33 12.42
CA LEU A 369 11.98 -7.48 13.27
C LEU A 369 12.43 -6.24 12.50
N ASP A 370 12.07 -5.07 13.02
CA ASP A 370 12.46 -3.78 12.45
C ASP A 370 13.45 -3.08 13.38
N LEU A 371 14.71 -3.00 12.95
CA LEU A 371 15.81 -2.31 13.64
C LEU A 371 16.34 -1.14 12.80
N THR A 372 15.52 -0.63 11.87
CA THR A 372 15.88 0.51 11.01
C THR A 372 16.45 1.65 11.85
N CYS A 373 17.60 2.19 11.45
CA CYS A 373 18.32 3.28 12.13
C CYS A 373 18.74 2.98 13.58
N CYS A 374 18.80 1.72 14.02
CA CYS A 374 19.39 1.36 15.32
C CYS A 374 20.92 1.33 15.22
N ARG A 375 21.55 2.50 15.28
CA ARG A 375 22.99 2.67 15.01
C ARG A 375 23.96 2.09 16.05
N SER A 376 23.46 1.45 17.11
CA SER A 376 24.30 0.85 18.17
C SER A 376 24.40 -0.67 18.06
N ILE A 377 23.74 -1.29 17.09
CA ILE A 377 23.86 -2.72 16.81
C ILE A 377 25.04 -2.99 15.88
N THR A 378 25.67 -4.15 16.06
CA THR A 378 26.78 -4.64 15.22
C THR A 378 26.47 -6.04 14.70
N ASP A 379 27.39 -6.63 13.95
CA ASP A 379 27.30 -8.02 13.51
C ASP A 379 26.92 -9.00 14.62
N ALA A 380 27.42 -8.81 15.85
CA ALA A 380 27.11 -9.69 16.98
C ALA A 380 25.61 -9.78 17.29
N ALA A 381 24.88 -8.65 17.20
CA ALA A 381 23.43 -8.65 17.41
C ALA A 381 22.71 -9.46 16.33
N ILE A 382 23.09 -9.25 15.08
CA ILE A 382 22.46 -9.87 13.92
C ILE A 382 22.77 -11.37 13.85
N SER A 383 24.00 -11.79 14.16
CA SER A 383 24.34 -13.21 14.28
C SER A 383 23.52 -13.89 15.39
N THR A 384 23.35 -13.23 16.53
CA THR A 384 22.53 -13.77 17.62
C THR A 384 21.06 -13.90 17.23
N ILE A 385 20.51 -12.92 16.50
CA ILE A 385 19.16 -13.00 15.90
C ILE A 385 19.07 -14.20 14.97
N ALA A 386 20.03 -14.35 14.05
CA ALA A 386 20.04 -15.43 13.07
C ALA A 386 20.09 -16.82 13.73
N ASP A 387 20.90 -16.97 14.78
CA ASP A 387 21.07 -18.24 15.50
C ASP A 387 19.85 -18.58 16.37
N SER A 388 19.10 -17.58 16.86
CA SER A 388 17.98 -17.78 17.79
C SER A 388 16.60 -17.76 17.13
N CYS A 389 16.47 -17.16 15.93
CA CYS A 389 15.21 -16.93 15.23
C CYS A 389 15.26 -17.48 13.78
N PRO A 390 15.26 -18.81 13.58
CA PRO A 390 15.34 -19.42 12.24
C PRO A 390 14.07 -19.16 11.39
N ASP A 391 12.93 -18.88 12.04
CA ASP A 391 11.64 -18.61 11.40
C ASP A 391 11.47 -17.15 10.93
N LEU A 392 12.56 -16.37 10.93
CA LEU A 392 12.53 -14.97 10.54
C LEU A 392 12.12 -14.83 9.06
N VAL A 393 11.08 -14.04 8.83
CA VAL A 393 10.49 -13.78 7.49
C VAL A 393 10.86 -12.37 7.00
N CYS A 394 10.97 -11.40 7.90
CA CYS A 394 11.25 -10.02 7.58
C CYS A 394 12.24 -9.41 8.58
N LEU A 395 13.35 -8.88 8.07
CA LEU A 395 14.35 -8.16 8.84
C LEU A 395 14.65 -6.81 8.18
N ARG A 396 14.51 -5.71 8.92
CA ARG A 396 14.88 -4.38 8.42
C ARG A 396 16.02 -3.78 9.24
N LEU A 397 17.07 -3.38 8.54
CA LEU A 397 18.34 -2.88 9.07
C LEU A 397 18.77 -1.58 8.36
N GLU A 398 17.84 -0.83 7.75
CA GLU A 398 18.19 0.39 7.01
C GLU A 398 19.01 1.36 7.88
N SER A 399 20.12 1.88 7.36
CA SER A 399 21.07 2.76 8.06
C SER A 399 21.62 2.19 9.37
N CYS A 400 21.88 0.87 9.42
CA CYS A 400 22.67 0.22 10.47
C CYS A 400 24.15 0.10 10.04
N ASP A 401 24.92 1.17 10.24
CA ASP A 401 26.26 1.35 9.64
C ASP A 401 27.33 0.34 10.11
N MET A 402 27.15 -0.29 11.27
CA MET A 402 28.12 -1.26 11.84
C MET A 402 27.82 -2.72 11.48
N VAL A 403 26.90 -2.94 10.53
CA VAL A 403 26.58 -4.27 9.98
C VAL A 403 27.42 -4.51 8.72
N THR A 404 28.09 -5.67 8.67
CA THR A 404 29.02 -6.07 7.59
C THR A 404 28.65 -7.45 7.04
N GLU A 405 29.43 -7.98 6.08
CA GLU A 405 29.25 -9.34 5.55
C GLU A 405 29.28 -10.44 6.61
N ASN A 406 29.90 -10.21 7.77
CA ASN A 406 30.10 -11.24 8.79
C ASN A 406 28.79 -11.74 9.39
N CYS A 407 27.83 -10.85 9.69
CA CYS A 407 26.53 -11.32 10.18
C CYS A 407 25.62 -11.87 9.09
N ILE A 408 25.81 -11.43 7.84
CA ILE A 408 25.06 -11.96 6.70
C ILE A 408 25.40 -13.44 6.45
N TYR A 409 26.61 -13.88 6.80
CA TYR A 409 26.96 -15.30 6.83
C TYR A 409 25.97 -16.12 7.67
N HIS A 410 25.69 -15.69 8.91
CA HIS A 410 24.77 -16.37 9.81
C HIS A 410 23.32 -16.30 9.32
N LEU A 411 22.88 -15.14 8.81
CA LEU A 411 21.55 -15.01 8.23
C LEU A 411 21.35 -15.98 7.05
N GLY A 412 22.32 -16.03 6.15
CA GLY A 412 22.31 -16.89 4.97
C GLY A 412 22.30 -18.39 5.30
N SER A 413 22.88 -18.79 6.43
CA SER A 413 22.92 -20.20 6.86
C SER A 413 21.74 -20.62 7.73
N SER A 414 21.15 -19.70 8.49
CA SER A 414 20.20 -20.04 9.56
C SER A 414 18.77 -19.58 9.27
N CYS A 415 18.56 -18.43 8.63
CA CYS A 415 17.24 -17.85 8.36
C CYS A 415 16.75 -18.20 6.95
N LEU A 416 16.46 -19.48 6.71
CA LEU A 416 16.12 -19.99 5.38
C LEU A 416 14.71 -19.59 4.90
N LEU A 417 13.86 -19.11 5.80
CA LEU A 417 12.50 -18.62 5.50
C LEU A 417 12.44 -17.10 5.24
N LEU A 418 13.58 -16.43 5.17
CA LEU A 418 13.64 -14.98 5.00
C LEU A 418 13.09 -14.57 3.63
N GLU A 419 12.00 -13.80 3.64
CA GLU A 419 11.33 -13.29 2.44
C GLU A 419 11.65 -11.82 2.17
N GLU A 420 11.84 -11.01 3.22
CA GLU A 420 12.13 -9.58 3.14
C GLU A 420 13.38 -9.22 3.94
N LEU A 421 14.33 -8.59 3.27
CA LEU A 421 15.52 -8.02 3.91
C LEU A 421 15.76 -6.60 3.40
N ASP A 422 15.82 -5.65 4.33
CA ASP A 422 16.20 -4.26 4.06
C ASP A 422 17.58 -3.96 4.65
N LEU A 423 18.57 -3.78 3.77
CA LEU A 423 19.95 -3.41 4.10
C LEU A 423 20.30 -2.03 3.51
N THR A 424 19.29 -1.22 3.19
CA THR A 424 19.49 0.11 2.59
C THR A 424 20.45 0.93 3.48
N ASP A 425 21.43 1.59 2.86
CA ASP A 425 22.40 2.44 3.55
C ASP A 425 23.28 1.70 4.58
N CYS A 426 23.44 0.37 4.47
CA CYS A 426 24.45 -0.39 5.23
C CYS A 426 25.78 -0.42 4.47
N SER A 427 26.73 0.45 4.86
CA SER A 427 28.01 0.62 4.16
C SER A 427 28.94 -0.60 4.17
N GLY A 428 28.79 -1.50 5.17
CA GLY A 428 29.56 -2.75 5.28
C GLY A 428 29.10 -3.87 4.35
N ILE A 429 28.03 -3.69 3.58
CA ILE A 429 27.50 -4.71 2.66
C ILE A 429 28.22 -4.66 1.32
N ASN A 430 28.77 -5.80 0.90
CA ASN A 430 29.58 -5.99 -0.31
C ASN A 430 29.21 -7.29 -1.05
N ASP A 431 29.96 -7.64 -2.10
CA ASP A 431 29.70 -8.87 -2.88
C ASP A 431 29.81 -10.17 -2.08
N ILE A 432 30.65 -10.20 -1.04
CA ILE A 432 30.77 -11.35 -0.13
C ILE A 432 29.49 -11.50 0.69
N ALA A 433 28.95 -10.38 1.20
CA ALA A 433 27.66 -10.38 1.88
C ALA A 433 26.55 -10.94 0.98
N LEU A 434 26.48 -10.51 -0.29
CA LEU A 434 25.48 -11.03 -1.24
C LEU A 434 25.66 -12.51 -1.56
N LYS A 435 26.90 -12.99 -1.61
CA LYS A 435 27.19 -14.43 -1.73
C LYS A 435 26.61 -15.21 -0.55
N TYR A 436 26.81 -14.75 0.69
CA TYR A 436 26.24 -15.40 1.87
C TYR A 436 24.72 -15.31 1.90
N LEU A 437 24.17 -14.14 1.60
CA LEU A 437 22.72 -13.91 1.54
C LEU A 437 22.01 -14.81 0.53
N SER A 438 22.71 -15.24 -0.53
CA SER A 438 22.15 -16.16 -1.52
C SER A 438 21.70 -17.52 -0.94
N GLY A 439 22.06 -17.85 0.30
CA GLY A 439 21.51 -18.99 1.04
C GLY A 439 20.03 -18.84 1.38
N CYS A 440 19.53 -17.61 1.54
CA CYS A 440 18.11 -17.30 1.76
C CYS A 440 17.31 -17.39 0.44
N SER A 441 17.12 -18.60 -0.07
CA SER A 441 16.46 -18.84 -1.37
C SER A 441 14.98 -18.43 -1.44
N GLU A 442 14.36 -18.19 -0.29
CA GLU A 442 12.97 -17.72 -0.16
C GLU A 442 12.82 -16.21 -0.35
N LEU A 443 13.91 -15.45 -0.54
CA LEU A 443 13.86 -14.00 -0.70
C LEU A 443 12.93 -13.57 -1.83
N VAL A 444 11.97 -12.71 -1.47
CA VAL A 444 10.97 -12.09 -2.34
C VAL A 444 11.26 -10.59 -2.50
N ARG A 445 11.70 -9.92 -1.44
CA ARG A 445 11.98 -8.48 -1.41
C ARG A 445 13.36 -8.23 -0.81
N LEU A 446 14.24 -7.61 -1.60
CA LEU A 446 15.58 -7.25 -1.16
C LEU A 446 15.84 -5.79 -1.47
N LYS A 447 16.20 -5.01 -0.44
CA LYS A 447 16.59 -3.61 -0.61
C LYS A 447 18.03 -3.40 -0.22
N LEU A 448 18.79 -2.84 -1.14
CA LEU A 448 20.23 -2.62 -1.06
C LEU A 448 20.57 -1.17 -1.47
N GLY A 449 19.59 -0.26 -1.44
CA GLY A 449 19.82 1.13 -1.84
C GLY A 449 20.99 1.72 -1.05
N LEU A 450 21.85 2.52 -1.68
CA LEU A 450 23.05 3.12 -1.07
C LEU A 450 24.13 2.13 -0.60
N CYS A 451 24.01 0.82 -0.82
CA CYS A 451 25.11 -0.14 -0.63
C CYS A 451 26.14 0.02 -1.76
N THR A 452 27.10 0.93 -1.60
CA THR A 452 28.01 1.30 -2.69
C THR A 452 29.12 0.29 -2.98
N ASN A 453 29.28 -0.77 -2.19
CA ASN A 453 30.33 -1.78 -2.32
C ASN A 453 29.87 -3.09 -2.99
N ILE A 454 28.63 -3.14 -3.52
CA ILE A 454 28.14 -4.28 -4.30
C ILE A 454 28.33 -4.06 -5.79
N SER A 455 28.60 -5.13 -6.53
CA SER A 455 28.82 -5.14 -7.97
C SER A 455 28.03 -6.27 -8.67
N ASP A 456 28.22 -6.38 -9.98
CA ASP A 456 27.63 -7.45 -10.79
C ASP A 456 27.98 -8.85 -10.27
N ILE A 457 29.12 -9.01 -9.59
CA ILE A 457 29.56 -10.29 -9.00
C ILE A 457 28.59 -10.72 -7.89
N GLY A 458 28.33 -9.87 -6.89
CA GLY A 458 27.41 -10.20 -5.81
C GLY A 458 25.98 -10.36 -6.31
N LEU A 459 25.56 -9.50 -7.25
CA LEU A 459 24.23 -9.58 -7.86
C LEU A 459 24.02 -10.90 -8.61
N SER A 460 25.06 -11.45 -9.26
CA SER A 460 24.99 -12.76 -9.92
C SER A 460 24.71 -13.92 -8.95
N GLN A 461 25.22 -13.85 -7.71
CA GLN A 461 24.96 -14.86 -6.68
C GLN A 461 23.50 -14.85 -6.24
N ILE A 462 22.95 -13.66 -6.01
CA ILE A 462 21.53 -13.48 -5.68
C ILE A 462 20.66 -14.01 -6.83
N ALA A 463 20.96 -13.63 -8.07
CA ALA A 463 20.20 -14.07 -9.23
C ALA A 463 20.20 -15.60 -9.40
N TYR A 464 21.32 -16.26 -9.08
CA TYR A 464 21.47 -17.70 -9.23
C TYR A 464 20.55 -18.50 -8.28
N ASN A 465 20.49 -18.10 -7.01
CA ASN A 465 19.78 -18.84 -5.95
C ASN A 465 18.40 -18.28 -5.60
N CYS A 466 18.21 -16.95 -5.58
CA CYS A 466 16.99 -16.30 -5.09
C CYS A 466 15.93 -16.14 -6.20
N ARG A 467 15.44 -17.25 -6.75
CA ARG A 467 14.54 -17.27 -7.92
C ARG A 467 13.10 -16.78 -7.64
N LYS A 468 12.75 -16.58 -6.37
CA LYS A 468 11.45 -16.04 -5.92
C LYS A 468 11.41 -14.51 -5.88
N MET A 469 12.53 -13.84 -6.16
CA MET A 469 12.65 -12.40 -6.12
C MET A 469 11.54 -11.70 -6.94
N ALA A 470 10.83 -10.81 -6.28
CA ALA A 470 9.73 -10.02 -6.84
C ALA A 470 10.02 -8.52 -6.78
N GLU A 471 10.77 -8.05 -5.78
CA GLU A 471 11.15 -6.65 -5.61
C GLU A 471 12.64 -6.55 -5.27
N LEU A 472 13.36 -5.75 -6.04
CA LEU A 472 14.77 -5.48 -5.81
C LEU A 472 15.04 -3.98 -5.91
N ASP A 473 15.59 -3.41 -4.85
CA ASP A 473 16.05 -2.02 -4.83
C ASP A 473 17.58 -1.94 -4.83
N LEU A 474 18.14 -1.37 -5.90
CA LEU A 474 19.57 -1.12 -6.12
C LEU A 474 19.86 0.38 -6.24
N TYR A 475 18.99 1.25 -5.70
CA TYR A 475 19.17 2.70 -5.75
C TYR A 475 20.60 3.12 -5.41
N ARG A 476 21.29 3.82 -6.32
CA ARG A 476 22.67 4.28 -6.15
C ARG A 476 23.72 3.18 -5.85
N CYS A 477 23.49 1.95 -6.28
CA CYS A 477 24.52 0.90 -6.29
C CYS A 477 25.44 1.09 -7.51
N VAL A 478 26.37 2.04 -7.41
CA VAL A 478 27.10 2.62 -8.57
C VAL A 478 27.99 1.64 -9.35
N TYR A 479 28.30 0.46 -8.78
CA TYR A 479 29.09 -0.57 -9.46
C TYR A 479 28.24 -1.64 -10.16
N ILE A 480 26.91 -1.57 -10.07
CA ILE A 480 25.99 -2.41 -10.86
C ILE A 480 25.91 -1.91 -12.30
N GLY A 481 26.13 -2.81 -13.25
CA GLY A 481 26.10 -2.58 -14.68
C GLY A 481 25.31 -3.63 -15.45
N ASP A 482 25.59 -3.74 -16.75
CA ASP A 482 24.82 -4.57 -17.67
C ASP A 482 24.91 -6.08 -17.35
N ASP A 483 26.06 -6.55 -16.85
CA ASP A 483 26.26 -7.98 -16.54
C ASP A 483 25.45 -8.40 -15.30
N GLY A 484 25.27 -7.50 -14.33
CA GLY A 484 24.38 -7.70 -13.20
C GLY A 484 22.91 -7.80 -13.64
N LEU A 485 22.50 -6.95 -14.59
CA LEU A 485 21.16 -7.04 -15.19
C LEU A 485 20.98 -8.31 -16.03
N ALA A 486 22.02 -8.77 -16.72
CA ALA A 486 22.01 -10.05 -17.43
C ALA A 486 21.77 -11.21 -16.48
N ALA A 487 22.47 -11.23 -15.34
CA ALA A 487 22.29 -12.25 -14.31
C ALA A 487 20.86 -12.24 -13.77
N LEU A 488 20.34 -11.06 -13.36
CA LEU A 488 18.95 -10.91 -12.91
C LEU A 488 17.94 -11.39 -13.95
N ALA A 489 18.11 -10.98 -15.20
CA ALA A 489 17.24 -11.39 -16.30
C ALA A 489 17.24 -12.91 -16.48
N SER A 490 18.35 -13.59 -16.21
CA SER A 490 18.46 -15.05 -16.33
C SER A 490 17.79 -15.80 -15.17
N GLY A 491 17.98 -15.35 -13.92
CA GLY A 491 17.59 -16.09 -12.72
C GLY A 491 16.28 -15.64 -12.06
N CYS A 492 16.00 -14.33 -12.04
CA CYS A 492 14.88 -13.73 -11.29
C CYS A 492 13.67 -13.48 -12.19
N LYS A 493 13.13 -14.52 -12.83
CA LYS A 493 12.02 -14.38 -13.81
C LYS A 493 10.70 -13.85 -13.24
N LYS A 494 10.55 -13.85 -11.91
CA LYS A 494 9.38 -13.35 -11.19
C LYS A 494 9.50 -11.88 -10.77
N LEU A 495 10.58 -11.19 -11.16
CA LEU A 495 10.81 -9.81 -10.75
C LEU A 495 9.71 -8.90 -11.31
N MET A 496 9.01 -8.23 -10.40
CA MET A 496 7.88 -7.34 -10.69
C MET A 496 8.24 -5.87 -10.47
N LYS A 497 9.13 -5.58 -9.53
CA LYS A 497 9.57 -4.23 -9.16
C LYS A 497 11.09 -4.16 -9.15
N LEU A 498 11.65 -3.20 -9.86
CA LEU A 498 13.09 -2.99 -9.92
C LEU A 498 13.42 -1.50 -9.84
N ASN A 499 14.25 -1.13 -8.88
CA ASN A 499 14.86 0.19 -8.80
C ASN A 499 16.35 0.10 -9.11
N VAL A 500 16.77 0.70 -10.21
CA VAL A 500 18.18 0.82 -10.65
C VAL A 500 18.59 2.28 -10.79
N SER A 501 17.85 3.18 -10.15
CA SER A 501 18.08 4.62 -10.25
C SER A 501 19.51 4.98 -9.84
N TYR A 502 20.16 5.81 -10.65
CA TYR A 502 21.53 6.30 -10.49
C TYR A 502 22.63 5.22 -10.56
N CYS A 503 22.34 4.03 -11.09
CA CYS A 503 23.34 3.01 -11.42
C CYS A 503 23.98 3.32 -12.79
N ASN A 504 24.89 4.30 -12.84
CA ASN A 504 25.41 4.90 -14.07
C ASN A 504 26.21 3.95 -15.00
N ARG A 505 26.56 2.73 -14.56
CA ARG A 505 27.21 1.73 -15.43
C ARG A 505 26.23 0.95 -16.31
N ILE A 506 24.93 1.09 -16.06
CA ILE A 506 23.88 0.50 -16.91
C ILE A 506 23.78 1.28 -18.22
N THR A 507 23.75 0.54 -19.32
CA THR A 507 23.61 1.05 -20.68
C THR A 507 22.40 0.43 -21.38
N ASP A 508 22.22 0.73 -22.66
CA ASP A 508 21.18 0.12 -23.49
C ASP A 508 21.24 -1.41 -23.51
N LYS A 509 22.44 -2.01 -23.38
CA LYS A 509 22.61 -3.47 -23.31
C LYS A 509 21.98 -4.06 -22.05
N GLY A 510 22.15 -3.40 -20.90
CA GLY A 510 21.47 -3.78 -19.66
C GLY A 510 19.96 -3.71 -19.78
N MET A 511 19.44 -2.69 -20.45
CA MET A 511 18.01 -2.55 -20.72
C MET A 511 17.48 -3.65 -21.66
N GLU A 512 18.28 -4.09 -22.63
CA GLU A 512 17.96 -5.24 -23.47
C GLU A 512 17.82 -6.52 -22.65
N TYR A 513 18.73 -6.76 -21.70
CA TYR A 513 18.58 -7.89 -20.77
C TYR A 513 17.32 -7.78 -19.92
N LEU A 514 17.04 -6.60 -19.35
CA LEU A 514 15.81 -6.35 -18.59
C LEU A 514 14.53 -6.59 -19.40
N SER A 515 14.58 -6.42 -20.72
CA SER A 515 13.43 -6.70 -21.59
C SER A 515 12.97 -8.18 -21.53
N HIS A 516 13.83 -9.09 -21.06
CA HIS A 516 13.49 -10.51 -20.85
C HIS A 516 12.73 -10.79 -19.54
N LEU A 517 12.50 -9.77 -18.70
CA LEU A 517 11.69 -9.86 -17.49
C LEU A 517 10.23 -9.55 -17.80
N GLY A 518 9.52 -10.55 -18.35
CA GLY A 518 8.12 -10.39 -18.78
C GLY A 518 7.13 -10.04 -17.66
N GLU A 519 7.48 -10.33 -16.40
CA GLU A 519 6.65 -10.03 -15.23
C GLU A 519 6.79 -8.59 -14.73
N LEU A 520 7.80 -7.84 -15.21
CA LEU A 520 8.14 -6.50 -14.73
C LEU A 520 6.97 -5.52 -14.88
N SER A 521 6.58 -4.91 -13.77
CA SER A 521 5.42 -4.04 -13.64
C SER A 521 5.79 -2.63 -13.17
N GLU A 522 6.87 -2.48 -12.41
CA GLU A 522 7.38 -1.20 -11.92
C GLU A 522 8.89 -1.13 -12.18
N LEU A 523 9.33 -0.08 -12.87
CA LEU A 523 10.73 0.17 -13.17
C LEU A 523 11.10 1.62 -12.82
N GLU A 524 11.98 1.78 -11.83
CA GLU A 524 12.60 3.05 -11.52
C GLU A 524 14.04 3.08 -12.06
N MET A 525 14.31 3.98 -13.00
CA MET A 525 15.60 4.10 -13.67
C MET A 525 16.05 5.56 -13.75
N ARG A 526 15.78 6.33 -12.69
CA ARG A 526 16.09 7.76 -12.62
C ARG A 526 17.59 7.98 -12.80
N GLY A 527 17.95 8.97 -13.60
CA GLY A 527 19.32 9.42 -13.74
C GLY A 527 20.26 8.40 -14.38
N LEU A 528 19.76 7.41 -15.12
CA LEU A 528 20.59 6.51 -15.93
C LEU A 528 21.16 7.24 -17.15
N SER A 529 22.25 7.96 -16.92
CA SER A 529 22.90 8.85 -17.89
C SER A 529 23.50 8.16 -19.12
N ASN A 530 23.59 6.83 -19.14
CA ASN A 530 24.12 6.04 -20.25
C ASN A 530 23.07 5.20 -20.98
N VAL A 531 21.80 5.34 -20.62
CA VAL A 531 20.67 4.74 -21.34
C VAL A 531 20.11 5.74 -22.33
N THR A 532 19.89 5.28 -23.57
CA THR A 532 19.34 6.06 -24.67
C THR A 532 17.97 5.53 -25.09
N SER A 533 17.43 6.08 -26.18
CA SER A 533 16.20 5.60 -26.81
C SER A 533 16.24 4.14 -27.24
N ILE A 534 17.43 3.57 -27.48
CA ILE A 534 17.58 2.16 -27.87
C ILE A 534 17.17 1.24 -26.71
N GLY A 535 17.70 1.47 -25.51
CA GLY A 535 17.43 0.64 -24.34
C GLY A 535 15.97 0.70 -23.91
N ILE A 536 15.39 1.90 -23.83
CA ILE A 536 13.98 2.03 -23.42
C ILE A 536 13.02 1.43 -24.47
N LYS A 537 13.38 1.47 -25.75
CA LYS A 537 12.60 0.81 -26.81
C LYS A 537 12.59 -0.70 -26.62
N ALA A 538 13.72 -1.32 -26.24
CA ALA A 538 13.78 -2.75 -25.93
C ALA A 538 12.81 -3.12 -24.79
N VAL A 539 12.81 -2.35 -23.70
CA VAL A 539 11.86 -2.51 -22.59
C VAL A 539 10.42 -2.35 -23.05
N ALA A 540 10.10 -1.31 -23.81
CA ALA A 540 8.75 -1.06 -24.31
C ALA A 540 8.22 -2.22 -25.18
N LEU A 541 9.09 -2.81 -26.00
CA LEU A 541 8.74 -3.91 -26.89
C LEU A 541 8.40 -5.20 -26.14
N SER A 542 9.08 -5.51 -25.03
CA SER A 542 8.94 -6.82 -24.37
C SER A 542 8.19 -6.78 -23.04
N CYS A 543 8.37 -5.74 -22.22
CA CYS A 543 7.79 -5.64 -20.87
C CYS A 543 6.31 -5.17 -20.92
N LYS A 544 5.41 -6.03 -21.42
CA LYS A 544 3.99 -5.69 -21.62
C LYS A 544 3.18 -5.49 -20.35
N ARG A 545 3.71 -5.90 -19.20
CA ARG A 545 3.06 -5.71 -17.88
C ARG A 545 3.42 -4.40 -17.22
N LEU A 546 4.39 -3.64 -17.76
CA LEU A 546 4.86 -2.39 -17.20
C LEU A 546 3.69 -1.40 -16.97
N ALA A 547 3.53 -1.00 -15.72
CA ALA A 547 2.45 -0.15 -15.22
C ALA A 547 2.98 1.14 -14.59
N ASP A 548 4.15 1.10 -13.96
CA ASP A 548 4.86 2.28 -13.45
C ASP A 548 6.27 2.36 -14.06
N LEU A 549 6.67 3.57 -14.44
CA LEU A 549 7.94 3.85 -15.08
C LEU A 549 8.44 5.25 -14.67
N ASP A 550 9.53 5.28 -13.89
CA ASP A 550 10.24 6.53 -13.54
C ASP A 550 11.50 6.71 -14.39
N LEU A 551 11.43 7.66 -15.34
CA LEU A 551 12.51 8.07 -16.25
C LEU A 551 13.15 9.41 -15.85
N LYS A 552 12.90 9.91 -14.64
CA LYS A 552 13.37 11.25 -14.26
C LYS A 552 14.87 11.40 -14.52
N HIS A 553 15.31 12.53 -15.07
CA HIS A 553 16.72 12.79 -15.42
C HIS A 553 17.34 11.80 -16.43
N CYS A 554 16.56 11.14 -17.28
CA CYS A 554 17.08 10.34 -18.41
C CYS A 554 17.21 11.19 -19.68
N GLU A 555 18.15 12.14 -19.68
CA GLU A 555 18.25 13.20 -20.70
C GLU A 555 18.69 12.70 -22.10
N LYS A 556 19.34 11.54 -22.18
CA LYS A 556 19.76 10.92 -23.46
C LYS A 556 18.65 10.13 -24.15
N ILE A 557 17.48 10.00 -23.54
CA ILE A 557 16.29 9.46 -24.20
C ILE A 557 15.65 10.59 -25.02
N ASP A 558 15.58 10.39 -26.32
CA ASP A 558 14.96 11.30 -27.27
C ASP A 558 13.55 10.83 -27.67
N ASP A 559 12.95 11.58 -28.58
CA ASP A 559 11.60 11.36 -29.11
C ASP A 559 11.36 9.93 -29.62
N SER A 560 12.37 9.23 -30.13
CA SER A 560 12.20 7.87 -30.66
C SER A 560 11.91 6.84 -29.56
N GLY A 561 12.52 6.99 -28.38
CA GLY A 561 12.27 6.13 -27.23
C GLY A 561 10.88 6.38 -26.62
N PHE A 562 10.50 7.65 -26.50
CA PHE A 562 9.18 8.06 -26.02
C PHE A 562 8.05 7.65 -26.98
N TRP A 563 8.29 7.72 -28.29
CA TRP A 563 7.40 7.15 -29.30
C TRP A 563 7.21 5.65 -29.07
N ALA A 564 8.29 4.88 -28.88
CA ALA A 564 8.18 3.45 -28.61
C ALA A 564 7.32 3.15 -27.37
N LEU A 565 7.49 3.91 -26.29
CA LEU A 565 6.62 3.81 -25.10
C LEU A 565 5.15 4.06 -25.44
N ALA A 566 4.84 5.12 -26.21
CA ALA A 566 3.48 5.48 -26.60
C ALA A 566 2.71 4.34 -27.30
N PHE A 567 3.40 3.55 -28.12
CA PHE A 567 2.79 2.49 -28.92
C PHE A 567 2.84 1.12 -28.24
N TYR A 568 3.95 0.79 -27.58
CA TYR A 568 4.18 -0.57 -27.12
C TYR A 568 3.82 -0.79 -25.65
N SER A 569 3.78 0.26 -24.84
CA SER A 569 3.57 0.19 -23.39
C SER A 569 2.13 0.52 -22.97
N GLN A 570 1.15 -0.14 -23.60
CA GLN A 570 -0.29 0.12 -23.41
C GLN A 570 -0.82 -0.15 -21.99
N ASN A 571 -0.03 -0.80 -21.13
CA ASN A 571 -0.39 -1.05 -19.74
C ASN A 571 0.05 0.05 -18.76
N LEU A 572 0.82 1.04 -19.21
CA LEU A 572 1.31 2.12 -18.36
C LEU A 572 0.15 2.87 -17.72
N ARG A 573 0.25 3.01 -16.39
CA ARG A 573 -0.68 3.73 -15.52
C ARG A 573 -0.02 4.94 -14.90
N GLN A 574 1.28 4.87 -14.63
CA GLN A 574 2.07 5.95 -14.08
C GLN A 574 3.33 6.16 -14.92
N ILE A 575 3.68 7.43 -15.15
CA ILE A 575 4.92 7.79 -15.80
C ILE A 575 5.52 9.06 -15.18
N ASN A 576 6.84 9.05 -14.99
CA ASN A 576 7.59 10.23 -14.62
C ASN A 576 8.58 10.60 -15.73
N LEU A 577 8.32 11.71 -16.41
CA LEU A 577 9.14 12.25 -17.48
C LEU A 577 9.94 13.47 -17.03
N SER A 578 9.99 13.76 -15.72
CA SER A 578 10.63 14.98 -15.25
C SER A 578 12.10 15.08 -15.70
N ASN A 579 12.52 16.25 -16.19
CA ASN A 579 13.86 16.45 -16.73
C ASN A 579 14.22 15.48 -17.88
N CYS A 580 13.25 15.12 -18.73
CA CYS A 580 13.47 14.35 -19.96
C CYS A 580 13.44 15.24 -21.21
N ASN A 581 14.00 14.75 -22.30
CA ASN A 581 14.21 15.48 -23.55
C ASN A 581 13.10 15.24 -24.60
N VAL A 582 11.83 15.23 -24.19
CA VAL A 582 10.67 14.97 -25.05
C VAL A 582 10.14 16.25 -25.73
N SER A 583 9.76 16.18 -27.00
CA SER A 583 9.14 17.29 -27.73
C SER A 583 7.63 17.41 -27.53
N ASP A 584 7.06 18.55 -27.93
CA ASP A 584 5.61 18.80 -27.97
C ASP A 584 4.82 17.67 -28.65
N VAL A 585 5.27 17.27 -29.84
CA VAL A 585 4.56 16.30 -30.69
C VAL A 585 4.53 14.94 -30.01
N VAL A 586 5.67 14.48 -29.50
CA VAL A 586 5.76 13.15 -28.90
C VAL A 586 5.11 13.12 -27.53
N LEU A 587 5.20 14.18 -26.73
CA LEU A 587 4.45 14.27 -25.48
C LEU A 587 2.94 14.18 -25.74
N CYS A 588 2.42 14.94 -26.72
CA CYS A 588 1.01 14.88 -27.09
C CYS A 588 0.60 13.46 -27.53
N LEU A 589 1.44 12.80 -28.34
CA LEU A 589 1.24 11.43 -28.78
C LEU A 589 1.23 10.42 -27.61
N MET A 590 2.18 10.52 -26.68
CA MET A 590 2.22 9.67 -25.49
C MET A 590 0.95 9.82 -24.65
N MET A 591 0.59 11.07 -24.33
CA MET A 591 -0.59 11.39 -23.53
C MET A 591 -1.88 10.96 -24.25
N GLY A 592 -1.91 11.03 -25.58
CA GLY A 592 -3.00 10.54 -26.42
C GLY A 592 -3.10 9.02 -26.49
N ASN A 593 -2.00 8.30 -26.70
CA ASN A 593 -2.00 6.86 -27.00
C ASN A 593 -2.01 5.98 -25.75
N LEU A 594 -1.41 6.40 -24.64
CA LEU A 594 -1.37 5.60 -23.41
C LEU A 594 -2.75 5.57 -22.72
N LYS A 595 -3.65 4.72 -23.22
CA LYS A 595 -5.08 4.70 -22.82
C LYS A 595 -5.32 4.36 -21.35
N ARG A 596 -4.35 3.75 -20.67
CA ARG A 596 -4.44 3.40 -19.23
C ARG A 596 -3.71 4.38 -18.31
N LEU A 597 -3.08 5.41 -18.86
CA LEU A 597 -2.32 6.38 -18.08
C LEU A 597 -3.27 7.15 -17.15
N GLN A 598 -2.95 7.14 -15.86
CA GLN A 598 -3.68 7.79 -14.77
C GLN A 598 -2.82 8.85 -14.11
N ASP A 599 -1.52 8.62 -13.95
CA ASP A 599 -0.64 9.51 -13.21
C ASP A 599 0.56 9.92 -14.06
N ALA A 600 0.79 11.23 -14.20
CA ALA A 600 1.91 11.76 -14.98
C ALA A 600 2.68 12.83 -14.20
N LYS A 601 4.02 12.73 -14.15
CA LYS A 601 4.88 13.80 -13.64
C LYS A 601 5.65 14.41 -14.82
N LEU A 602 5.32 15.67 -15.14
CA LEU A 602 5.76 16.40 -16.33
C LEU A 602 6.40 17.74 -15.90
N VAL A 603 7.41 17.67 -15.04
CA VAL A 603 8.10 18.86 -14.50
C VAL A 603 9.46 19.04 -15.19
N HIS A 604 9.84 20.28 -15.50
CA HIS A 604 11.10 20.62 -16.18
C HIS A 604 11.29 19.90 -17.52
N LEU A 605 10.28 19.98 -18.41
CA LEU A 605 10.37 19.51 -19.79
C LEU A 605 10.81 20.65 -20.70
N PHE A 606 12.12 20.87 -20.83
CA PHE A 606 12.68 22.07 -21.48
C PHE A 606 12.37 22.20 -22.98
N LYS A 607 12.05 21.09 -23.66
CA LYS A 607 11.64 21.09 -25.08
C LYS A 607 10.12 21.16 -25.30
N VAL A 608 9.34 21.24 -24.22
CA VAL A 608 7.89 21.30 -24.30
C VAL A 608 7.43 22.74 -24.11
N THR A 609 6.80 23.29 -25.15
CA THR A 609 6.19 24.62 -25.10
C THR A 609 4.89 24.58 -24.29
N VAL A 610 4.41 25.75 -23.84
CA VAL A 610 3.10 25.85 -23.16
C VAL A 610 2.00 25.26 -24.05
N LYS A 611 2.00 25.58 -25.36
CA LYS A 611 1.01 25.06 -26.31
C LYS A 611 1.11 23.54 -26.49
N GLY A 612 2.32 22.99 -26.57
CA GLY A 612 2.52 21.54 -26.61
C GLY A 612 2.01 20.83 -25.35
N MET A 613 2.28 21.42 -24.19
CA MET A 613 1.73 20.94 -22.92
C MET A 613 0.21 20.96 -22.92
N GLU A 614 -0.43 22.07 -23.33
CA GLU A 614 -1.89 22.16 -23.43
C GLU A 614 -2.48 21.08 -24.34
N LEU A 615 -1.89 20.86 -25.53
CA LEU A 615 -2.33 19.82 -26.45
C LEU A 615 -2.19 18.42 -25.85
N ALA A 616 -1.09 18.16 -25.13
CA ALA A 616 -0.88 16.90 -24.45
C ALA A 616 -1.88 16.67 -23.31
N LEU A 617 -2.17 17.71 -22.53
CA LEU A 617 -3.19 17.67 -21.48
C LEU A 617 -4.58 17.45 -22.09
N ARG A 618 -4.93 18.14 -23.17
CA ARG A 618 -6.18 17.90 -23.94
C ARG A 618 -6.26 16.47 -24.47
N ALA A 619 -5.17 15.91 -24.97
CA ALA A 619 -5.15 14.54 -25.51
C ALA A 619 -5.40 13.47 -24.44
N CYS A 620 -5.02 13.73 -23.20
CA CYS A 620 -5.26 12.84 -22.06
C CYS A 620 -6.47 13.21 -21.20
N CYS A 621 -7.18 14.30 -21.56
CA CYS A 621 -8.40 14.74 -20.89
C CYS A 621 -9.31 13.54 -20.66
N GLY A 622 -9.56 13.29 -19.39
CA GLY A 622 -10.45 12.26 -18.94
C GLY A 622 -9.92 10.84 -18.78
N ARG A 623 -8.61 10.69 -18.72
CA ARG A 623 -8.01 9.44 -18.21
C ARG A 623 -7.11 9.69 -17.01
N ILE A 624 -6.46 10.85 -17.00
CA ILE A 624 -5.56 11.26 -15.94
C ILE A 624 -6.33 11.56 -14.64
N LYS A 625 -5.87 10.93 -13.57
CA LYS A 625 -6.29 11.14 -12.18
C LYS A 625 -5.35 12.12 -11.46
N LYS A 626 -4.08 12.15 -11.83
CA LYS A 626 -3.08 13.01 -11.19
C LYS A 626 -2.05 13.48 -12.20
N VAL A 627 -1.81 14.78 -12.26
CA VAL A 627 -0.70 15.35 -13.02
C VAL A 627 0.14 16.23 -12.12
N LYS A 628 1.47 16.09 -12.20
CA LYS A 628 2.43 17.00 -11.56
C LYS A 628 3.04 17.87 -12.65
N LEU A 629 2.87 19.19 -12.54
CA LEU A 629 3.32 20.20 -13.49
C LEU A 629 4.21 21.21 -12.79
N HIS A 630 5.04 21.91 -13.56
CA HIS A 630 5.82 23.04 -13.05
C HIS A 630 4.89 24.20 -12.66
N SER A 631 5.14 24.83 -11.50
CA SER A 631 4.31 25.89 -10.92
C SER A 631 4.06 27.08 -11.86
N SER A 632 5.04 27.44 -12.69
CA SER A 632 4.87 28.54 -13.66
C SER A 632 3.75 28.29 -14.68
N LEU A 633 3.43 27.02 -14.99
CA LEU A 633 2.37 26.68 -15.94
C LEU A 633 0.96 26.98 -15.41
N ARG A 634 0.81 27.17 -14.09
CA ARG A 634 -0.48 27.46 -13.44
C ARG A 634 -1.18 28.68 -14.02
N PHE A 635 -0.41 29.68 -14.42
CA PHE A 635 -0.92 30.95 -14.96
C PHE A 635 -0.85 31.01 -16.49
N LEU A 636 -0.27 29.98 -17.13
CA LEU A 636 -0.02 29.95 -18.58
C LEU A 636 -0.94 28.98 -19.32
N ILE A 637 -1.44 27.95 -18.64
CA ILE A 637 -2.41 27.00 -19.20
C ILE A 637 -3.82 27.63 -19.13
N SER A 638 -4.61 27.43 -20.18
CA SER A 638 -6.00 27.88 -20.24
C SER A 638 -6.85 27.35 -19.08
N SER A 639 -7.65 28.25 -18.50
CA SER A 639 -8.58 27.90 -17.41
C SER A 639 -9.53 26.78 -17.81
N GLU A 640 -9.96 26.74 -19.08
CA GLU A 640 -10.82 25.68 -19.62
C GLU A 640 -10.24 24.26 -19.39
N ILE A 641 -8.93 24.06 -19.57
CA ILE A 641 -8.30 22.75 -19.34
C ILE A 641 -8.26 22.42 -17.84
N LEU A 642 -7.92 23.42 -17.01
CA LEU A 642 -7.86 23.26 -15.57
C LEU A 642 -9.25 22.97 -14.97
N ASP A 643 -10.26 23.70 -15.42
CA ASP A 643 -11.66 23.50 -15.06
C ASP A 643 -12.14 22.13 -15.53
N THR A 644 -11.76 21.70 -16.74
CA THR A 644 -12.04 20.35 -17.24
C THR A 644 -11.40 19.28 -16.36
N PHE A 645 -10.13 19.46 -15.97
CA PHE A 645 -9.43 18.53 -15.09
C PHE A 645 -10.07 18.49 -13.70
N GLN A 646 -10.43 19.63 -13.15
CA GLN A 646 -11.11 19.74 -11.86
C GLN A 646 -12.48 19.08 -11.90
N ALA A 647 -13.30 19.37 -12.92
CA ALA A 647 -14.60 18.74 -13.14
C ALA A 647 -14.50 17.23 -13.31
N GLN A 648 -13.37 16.73 -13.83
CA GLN A 648 -13.09 15.31 -14.00
C GLN A 648 -12.40 14.66 -12.79
N GLY A 649 -12.21 15.38 -11.69
CA GLY A 649 -11.57 14.88 -10.46
C GLY A 649 -10.06 14.66 -10.58
N CYS A 650 -9.40 15.23 -11.58
CA CYS A 650 -7.95 15.14 -11.73
C CYS A 650 -7.23 16.05 -10.73
N LYS A 651 -6.32 15.47 -9.93
CA LYS A 651 -5.42 16.21 -9.03
C LYS A 651 -4.27 16.82 -9.81
N VAL A 652 -4.32 18.12 -10.04
CA VAL A 652 -3.15 18.89 -10.50
C VAL A 652 -2.28 19.27 -9.30
N ARG A 653 -1.00 18.88 -9.32
CA ARG A 653 0.03 19.33 -8.36
C ARG A 653 1.00 20.25 -9.07
N TRP A 654 1.27 21.39 -8.44
CA TRP A 654 2.24 22.38 -8.90
C TRP A 654 3.52 22.21 -8.09
N ASP A 655 4.67 22.09 -8.77
CA ASP A 655 6.01 21.99 -8.18
C ASP A 655 6.81 23.28 -8.32
#